data_AF-A0A0F4Z6D9-F1
#
_entry.id   AF-A0A0F4Z6D9-F1
#
_cell.length_a   1.000
_cell.length_b   1.000
_cell.length_c   1.000
_cell.angle_alpha   90.00
_cell.angle_beta   90.00
_cell.angle_gamma   90.00
#
_symmetry.space_group_name_H-M   'P 1'
#
loop_
_entity.id
_entity.type
_entity.pdbx_description
1 polymer ?
#
loop_
_entity_poly.entity_id
_entity_poly.type
_entity_poly.pdbx_seq_one_letter_code
_entity_poly.pdbx_strand_id
1 'polypeptide(L)'
;MAPEKLRTPPQPPPLFTATPTSIVEDTKRLIERSRKVQDQVAASVQPEAATFANVLLPLAHDENQMTLEAHILAFYQAVSTDQKLRDASSEAEKLLDDFAIETSMREDLYRLVDAVLKKNEDLDPESRRLLEKEHKDYIRNGLGLPAGPQRDRFKEIKKRLSQLSIEFQKNLNEENGGIWFTREELDGVPEDVLSGLQKGEGENEGKLRLTFKYPDLFPTLKYAKNAETRKRVAIANENKCNQNVPLFREAMILRDEAARLLGYPNHAAFRIEDKMAKTPETVDKFLGDLRSRLTAGGQKELEKLKQLKKEDLESRGETFDGHYYLWDHRFYDRLMLEKEYSLDQQRIAEFFPLQTTIRGMLGIFEQLFGLVFVEITGEDRDKVAETGKGNDIVWHEDVQIFSVWDDEEQGSGFVGYLYLDLFPREGKYGHAANFNLQPGFIDVNGKRRYPATALVCNFSKPTPKKPSLLKHDEVVTLFHELGHGIHDLVSKTTYSRFHGTNTVRDFVEAPSQMLENWCWTPWQLKSLSQHYSTLSPEYFKSWEEQAPIGAAKPPEKIPDELIENLIRTKHVNDALFNLRQLHFGIFDMTVHEPASHEAIEKMNISETYNKLRKEISQIEGPEVLGQGNEWGHGQATFGHLMGGYDAGYYGYLSSQVYSTDMFYTVFKSDPMNGKEGRRYRHVVLEKGGSQDEMKTLTEFLGREPKTDAFYEELGYKLDVVHIHVHEADYVGQYYEPMQVLYLNNNRIIEELSNWLRRDYCVPTVLLSIPPNNNRSAHSLTHSTKSVSQSVNRYLPVAQSTLPEKTIHTEKEMSTETDSHHHQQQQPGEPEPEPEPEPDHSHSHSHRPRPHHRPRLPIRTYHCRFCSHLLVATTQDLLSGEIPRRGGLAQDRALIVPLPSRRALRKGSGSGSNLSDEGEEEEDDEENRIKDTDENEKDRQEGQQQQHHRNNGSNTTTKPAATQQQQQQQQHYTILLSTTIPDRKPTVIRREDGFEKRILLRCGRCRVVMGYVLDEEQRKKQQRQQQQKTEKQEQKREQEREDEDEEDEDEDDNQVAYILPGALVATEDLGPGEGTGGGGGGSGGGGVDIPIDKNAILQSFEREWKEWIK
;
A
#
# COMPACT_ATOMS: atom_id res chain seq x y z
N MET A 1 26.31 13.67 4.30
CA MET A 1 26.56 12.41 5.05
C MET A 1 25.63 12.37 6.25
N ALA A 2 25.13 11.19 6.63
CA ALA A 2 24.34 11.06 7.86
C ALA A 2 25.19 11.39 9.11
N PRO A 3 24.61 12.00 10.16
CA PRO A 3 25.29 12.23 11.44
C PRO A 3 25.88 10.95 12.03
N GLU A 4 27.05 11.06 12.66
CA GLU A 4 27.78 9.93 13.24
C GLU A 4 26.93 9.10 14.22
N LYS A 5 26.06 9.75 15.00
CA LYS A 5 25.09 9.08 15.89
C LYS A 5 24.13 8.10 15.19
N LEU A 6 23.92 8.23 13.87
CA LEU A 6 23.07 7.34 13.06
C LEU A 6 23.87 6.24 12.33
N ARG A 7 25.20 6.18 12.51
CA ARG A 7 26.07 5.14 11.94
C ARG A 7 26.32 3.96 12.87
N THR A 8 25.91 4.07 14.13
CA THR A 8 26.12 3.05 15.17
C THR A 8 24.76 2.59 15.72
N PRO A 9 24.09 1.63 15.05
CA PRO A 9 22.81 1.09 15.52
C PRO A 9 22.90 0.48 16.95
N PRO A 10 21.84 0.60 17.77
CA PRO A 10 21.80 0.06 19.15
C PRO A 10 21.50 -1.45 19.23
N GLN A 11 21.47 -2.13 18.09
CA GLN A 11 21.23 -3.56 17.91
C GLN A 11 22.00 -3.96 16.63
N PRO A 12 22.77 -5.07 16.61
CA PRO A 12 23.42 -5.53 15.38
C PRO A 12 22.39 -6.01 14.33
N PRO A 13 22.76 -6.03 13.04
CA PRO A 13 21.95 -6.61 11.98
C PRO A 13 21.97 -8.15 12.04
N PRO A 14 20.97 -8.84 11.46
CA PRO A 14 20.96 -10.29 11.32
C PRO A 14 22.23 -10.87 10.68
N LEU A 15 22.70 -12.01 11.19
CA LEU A 15 23.76 -12.81 10.57
C LEU A 15 23.20 -13.78 9.52
N PHE A 16 23.98 -14.00 8.48
CA PHE A 16 23.73 -14.93 7.38
C PHE A 16 24.88 -15.95 7.22
N THR A 17 25.48 -16.37 8.33
CA THR A 17 26.62 -17.29 8.41
C THR A 17 26.26 -18.78 8.52
N ALA A 18 24.99 -19.16 8.36
CA ALA A 18 24.53 -20.53 8.57
C ALA A 18 25.08 -21.51 7.52
N THR A 19 25.19 -22.78 7.93
CA THR A 19 25.61 -23.91 7.09
C THR A 19 24.46 -24.89 6.90
N PRO A 20 24.49 -25.77 5.88
CA PRO A 20 23.42 -26.76 5.68
C PRO A 20 23.20 -27.68 6.89
N THR A 21 24.26 -27.96 7.66
CA THR A 21 24.18 -28.71 8.92
C THR A 21 23.55 -27.86 10.03
N SER A 22 24.09 -26.64 10.27
CA SER A 22 23.63 -25.82 11.39
C SER A 22 22.19 -25.38 11.24
N ILE A 23 21.71 -25.09 10.01
CA ILE A 23 20.28 -24.76 9.78
C ILE A 23 19.34 -25.82 10.39
N VAL A 24 19.65 -27.11 10.18
CA VAL A 24 18.82 -28.22 10.65
C VAL A 24 19.02 -28.49 12.15
N GLU A 25 20.22 -28.26 12.68
CA GLU A 25 20.53 -28.43 14.12
C GLU A 25 19.92 -27.30 14.96
N ASP A 26 20.04 -26.05 14.52
CA ASP A 26 19.46 -24.87 15.16
C ASP A 26 17.92 -24.89 15.12
N THR A 27 17.33 -25.34 14.02
CA THR A 27 15.87 -25.57 13.95
C THR A 27 15.41 -26.59 15.01
N LYS A 28 16.13 -27.69 15.18
CA LYS A 28 15.82 -28.70 16.21
C LYS A 28 16.02 -28.15 17.63
N ARG A 29 17.06 -27.33 17.85
CA ARG A 29 17.31 -26.61 19.12
C ARG A 29 16.16 -25.67 19.47
N LEU A 30 15.64 -24.91 18.49
CA LEU A 30 14.50 -24.01 18.66
C LEU A 30 13.23 -24.77 19.03
N ILE A 31 12.90 -25.80 18.25
CA ILE A 31 11.73 -26.66 18.47
C ILE A 31 11.76 -27.29 19.87
N GLU A 32 12.91 -27.82 20.30
CA GLU A 32 13.05 -28.45 21.62
C GLU A 32 13.02 -27.42 22.78
N ARG A 33 13.55 -26.21 22.58
CA ARG A 33 13.38 -25.10 23.55
C ARG A 33 11.89 -24.77 23.72
N SER A 34 11.17 -24.66 22.60
CA SER A 34 9.78 -24.22 22.56
C SER A 34 8.84 -25.29 23.12
N ARG A 35 9.03 -26.57 22.73
CA ARG A 35 8.34 -27.73 23.34
C ARG A 35 8.53 -27.77 24.85
N LYS A 36 9.75 -27.52 25.34
CA LYS A 36 10.03 -27.49 26.78
C LYS A 36 9.29 -26.38 27.52
N VAL A 37 9.11 -25.19 26.92
CA VAL A 37 8.28 -24.11 27.50
C VAL A 37 6.82 -24.52 27.56
N GLN A 38 6.28 -25.08 26.46
CA GLN A 38 4.93 -25.63 26.40
C GLN A 38 4.67 -26.69 27.47
N ASP A 39 5.56 -27.68 27.58
CA ASP A 39 5.45 -28.77 28.55
C ASP A 39 5.55 -28.26 29.99
N GLN A 40 6.37 -27.23 30.25
CA GLN A 40 6.43 -26.59 31.56
C GLN A 40 5.13 -25.86 31.92
N VAL A 41 4.51 -25.14 30.99
CA VAL A 41 3.19 -24.50 31.22
C VAL A 41 2.12 -25.57 31.47
N ALA A 42 2.03 -26.58 30.59
CA ALA A 42 1.06 -27.67 30.68
C ALA A 42 1.17 -28.51 31.97
N ALA A 43 2.38 -28.72 32.48
CA ALA A 43 2.62 -29.53 33.69
C ALA A 43 2.56 -28.74 35.01
N SER A 44 2.78 -27.42 34.99
CA SER A 44 2.86 -26.60 36.22
C SER A 44 1.59 -25.82 36.55
N VAL A 45 0.74 -25.51 35.57
CA VAL A 45 -0.51 -24.77 35.76
C VAL A 45 -1.70 -25.74 35.79
N GLN A 46 -2.66 -25.50 36.68
CA GLN A 46 -3.96 -26.18 36.67
C GLN A 46 -5.04 -25.21 36.16
N PRO A 47 -6.10 -25.66 35.48
CA PRO A 47 -7.12 -24.77 34.87
C PRO A 47 -7.69 -23.74 35.85
N GLU A 48 -7.93 -24.12 37.10
CA GLU A 48 -8.47 -23.25 38.16
C GLU A 48 -7.50 -22.15 38.60
N ALA A 49 -6.20 -22.34 38.35
CA ALA A 49 -5.11 -21.41 38.67
C ALA A 49 -4.54 -20.70 37.42
N ALA A 50 -5.14 -20.91 36.25
CA ALA A 50 -4.70 -20.31 34.99
C ALA A 50 -4.89 -18.77 35.01
N THR A 51 -3.91 -18.06 34.46
CA THR A 51 -3.90 -16.61 34.22
C THR A 51 -3.27 -16.34 32.86
N PHE A 52 -3.50 -15.16 32.28
CA PHE A 52 -2.74 -14.72 31.11
C PHE A 52 -1.22 -14.72 31.40
N ALA A 53 -0.83 -14.29 32.60
CA ALA A 53 0.56 -14.16 33.01
C ALA A 53 1.30 -15.50 33.24
N ASN A 54 0.60 -16.62 33.51
CA ASN A 54 1.21 -17.93 33.72
C ASN A 54 0.94 -18.95 32.60
N VAL A 55 0.01 -18.67 31.66
CA VAL A 55 -0.21 -19.50 30.45
C VAL A 55 0.25 -18.78 29.18
N LEU A 56 -0.36 -17.65 28.83
CA LEU A 56 -0.15 -16.99 27.52
C LEU A 56 1.20 -16.27 27.45
N LEU A 57 1.54 -15.50 28.48
CA LEU A 57 2.73 -14.65 28.48
C LEU A 57 4.05 -15.44 28.34
N PRO A 58 4.25 -16.62 28.98
CA PRO A 58 5.43 -17.45 28.73
C PRO A 58 5.52 -17.99 27.30
N LEU A 59 4.38 -18.38 26.70
CA LEU A 59 4.32 -18.88 25.32
C LEU A 59 4.63 -17.75 24.32
N ALA A 60 4.05 -16.56 24.52
CA ALA A 60 4.29 -15.38 23.71
C ALA A 60 5.75 -14.90 23.78
N HIS A 61 6.38 -14.98 24.95
CA HIS A 61 7.80 -14.66 25.10
C HIS A 61 8.72 -15.66 24.39
N ASP A 62 8.36 -16.94 24.33
CA ASP A 62 9.12 -17.93 23.55
C ASP A 62 8.88 -17.77 22.04
N GLU A 63 7.65 -17.47 21.59
CA GLU A 63 7.33 -17.11 20.19
C GLU A 63 8.11 -15.87 19.73
N ASN A 64 8.20 -14.83 20.57
CA ASN A 64 9.07 -13.67 20.38
C ASN A 64 10.55 -14.06 20.20
N GLN A 65 11.07 -15.07 20.93
CA GLN A 65 12.47 -15.51 20.79
C GLN A 65 12.68 -16.57 19.69
N MET A 66 11.66 -17.30 19.26
CA MET A 66 11.74 -18.35 18.24
C MET A 66 11.77 -17.73 16.85
N THR A 67 10.87 -16.79 16.59
CA THR A 67 10.72 -16.09 15.31
C THR A 67 11.99 -15.36 14.85
N LEU A 68 12.76 -14.76 15.77
CA LEU A 68 14.05 -14.10 15.49
C LEU A 68 15.09 -14.97 14.78
N GLU A 69 15.07 -16.28 15.00
CA GLU A 69 15.98 -17.23 14.38
C GLU A 69 15.27 -18.00 13.24
N ALA A 70 14.05 -18.48 13.50
CA ALA A 70 13.29 -19.31 12.57
C ALA A 70 13.04 -18.64 11.20
N HIS A 71 12.76 -17.34 11.17
CA HIS A 71 12.56 -16.61 9.91
C HIS A 71 13.83 -16.62 9.04
N ILE A 72 15.01 -16.41 9.62
CA ILE A 72 16.30 -16.44 8.91
C ILE A 72 16.58 -17.86 8.39
N LEU A 73 16.34 -18.88 9.23
CA LEU A 73 16.57 -20.29 8.88
C LEU A 73 15.68 -20.74 7.70
N ALA A 74 14.43 -20.27 7.63
CA ALA A 74 13.50 -20.55 6.53
C ALA A 74 13.69 -19.62 5.31
N PHE A 75 14.32 -18.45 5.45
CA PHE A 75 14.52 -17.49 4.35
C PHE A 75 15.58 -17.94 3.34
N TYR A 76 16.59 -18.71 3.75
CA TYR A 76 17.67 -19.15 2.85
C TYR A 76 17.19 -19.85 1.58
N GLN A 77 16.10 -20.63 1.63
CA GLN A 77 15.53 -21.28 0.43
C GLN A 77 15.10 -20.28 -0.66
N ALA A 78 14.75 -19.04 -0.28
CA ALA A 78 14.28 -18.01 -1.19
C ALA A 78 15.43 -17.20 -1.84
N VAL A 79 16.66 -17.26 -1.31
CA VAL A 79 17.74 -16.34 -1.72
C VAL A 79 19.15 -16.94 -1.87
N SER A 80 19.43 -18.10 -1.26
CA SER A 80 20.77 -18.72 -1.31
C SER A 80 21.13 -19.18 -2.73
N THR A 81 22.38 -18.94 -3.15
CA THR A 81 22.94 -19.52 -4.37
C THR A 81 23.36 -20.98 -4.18
N ASP A 82 23.85 -21.38 -3.00
CA ASP A 82 24.09 -22.80 -2.67
C ASP A 82 22.76 -23.55 -2.52
N GLN A 83 22.58 -24.57 -3.35
CA GLN A 83 21.43 -25.45 -3.31
C GLN A 83 21.36 -26.25 -2.00
N LYS A 84 22.48 -26.71 -1.43
CA LYS A 84 22.44 -27.51 -0.19
C LYS A 84 21.91 -26.69 0.98
N LEU A 85 22.19 -25.39 0.98
CA LEU A 85 21.67 -24.44 1.97
C LEU A 85 20.17 -24.15 1.74
N ARG A 86 19.70 -24.11 0.48
CA ARG A 86 18.26 -24.06 0.17
C ARG A 86 17.54 -25.34 0.62
N ASP A 87 18.07 -26.51 0.27
CA ASP A 87 17.49 -27.82 0.62
C ASP A 87 17.39 -27.99 2.15
N ALA A 88 18.42 -27.57 2.89
CA ALA A 88 18.42 -27.56 4.36
C ALA A 88 17.42 -26.55 4.96
N SER A 89 17.24 -25.39 4.31
CA SER A 89 16.27 -24.36 4.69
C SER A 89 14.83 -24.81 4.47
N SER A 90 14.53 -25.52 3.37
CA SER A 90 13.22 -26.14 3.15
C SER A 90 12.94 -27.29 4.13
N GLU A 91 13.96 -28.07 4.53
CA GLU A 91 13.80 -29.07 5.61
C GLU A 91 13.61 -28.40 6.98
N ALA A 92 14.22 -27.24 7.23
CA ALA A 92 13.97 -26.43 8.43
C ALA A 92 12.54 -25.89 8.47
N GLU A 93 12.04 -25.28 7.39
CA GLU A 93 10.64 -24.85 7.27
C GLU A 93 9.68 -26.03 7.52
N LYS A 94 9.92 -27.19 6.90
CA LYS A 94 9.13 -28.41 7.14
C LYS A 94 9.14 -28.86 8.61
N LEU A 95 10.28 -28.79 9.30
CA LEU A 95 10.38 -29.12 10.72
C LEU A 95 9.63 -28.11 11.61
N LEU A 96 9.65 -26.82 11.25
CA LEU A 96 8.90 -25.76 11.91
C LEU A 96 7.38 -25.94 11.70
N ASP A 97 6.94 -26.30 10.48
CA ASP A 97 5.56 -26.63 10.15
C ASP A 97 5.06 -27.87 10.92
N ASP A 98 5.83 -28.96 10.95
CA ASP A 98 5.49 -30.16 11.74
C ASP A 98 5.33 -29.80 13.24
N PHE A 99 6.17 -28.91 13.78
CA PHE A 99 6.08 -28.44 15.17
C PHE A 99 4.93 -27.43 15.41
N ALA A 100 4.60 -26.59 14.44
CA ALA A 100 3.42 -25.72 14.49
C ALA A 100 2.13 -26.55 14.49
N ILE A 101 2.10 -27.63 13.70
CA ILE A 101 1.02 -28.62 13.73
C ILE A 101 0.98 -29.32 15.09
N GLU A 102 2.10 -29.82 15.63
CA GLU A 102 2.18 -30.41 16.98
C GLU A 102 1.58 -29.47 18.04
N THR A 103 2.04 -28.21 18.06
CA THR A 103 1.60 -27.15 18.98
C THR A 103 0.10 -26.89 18.86
N SER A 104 -0.41 -26.69 17.65
CA SER A 104 -1.83 -26.38 17.40
C SER A 104 -2.82 -27.47 17.83
N MET A 105 -2.32 -28.67 18.13
CA MET A 105 -3.12 -29.83 18.56
C MET A 105 -2.96 -30.18 20.06
N ARG A 106 -2.26 -29.34 20.84
CA ARG A 106 -2.04 -29.48 22.30
C ARG A 106 -3.33 -29.28 23.10
N GLU A 107 -4.08 -30.36 23.33
CA GLU A 107 -5.31 -30.34 24.14
C GLU A 107 -5.07 -29.91 25.60
N ASP A 108 -3.89 -30.18 26.14
CA ASP A 108 -3.45 -29.75 27.46
C ASP A 108 -3.27 -28.22 27.54
N LEU A 109 -2.56 -27.60 26.58
CA LEU A 109 -2.46 -26.14 26.50
C LEU A 109 -3.82 -25.48 26.23
N TYR A 110 -4.60 -26.02 25.29
CA TYR A 110 -5.92 -25.48 24.95
C TYR A 110 -6.85 -25.41 26.18
N ARG A 111 -6.87 -26.44 27.04
CA ARG A 111 -7.64 -26.43 28.29
C ARG A 111 -7.23 -25.29 29.24
N LEU A 112 -5.95 -24.93 29.26
CA LEU A 112 -5.46 -23.79 30.04
C LEU A 112 -5.86 -22.46 29.41
N VAL A 113 -5.68 -22.28 28.09
CA VAL A 113 -6.07 -21.06 27.36
C VAL A 113 -7.58 -20.81 27.44
N ASP A 114 -8.40 -21.86 27.31
CA ASP A 114 -9.84 -21.83 27.49
C ASP A 114 -10.27 -21.45 28.91
N ALA A 115 -9.52 -21.90 29.93
CA ALA A 115 -9.74 -21.47 31.32
C ALA A 115 -9.38 -19.98 31.52
N VAL A 116 -8.27 -19.49 30.95
CA VAL A 116 -7.92 -18.05 30.99
C VAL A 116 -9.00 -17.19 30.32
N LEU A 117 -9.49 -17.60 29.15
CA LEU A 117 -10.55 -16.87 28.44
C LEU A 117 -11.84 -16.82 29.26
N LYS A 118 -12.27 -17.96 29.83
CA LYS A 118 -13.49 -18.04 30.68
C LYS A 118 -13.38 -17.25 31.98
N LYS A 119 -12.17 -17.11 32.53
CA LYS A 119 -11.89 -16.31 33.73
C LYS A 119 -12.05 -14.80 33.47
N ASN A 120 -11.84 -14.37 32.22
CA ASN A 120 -11.99 -12.99 31.76
C ASN A 120 -11.31 -11.96 32.68
N GLU A 121 -10.01 -12.17 32.92
CA GLU A 121 -9.13 -11.22 33.62
C GLU A 121 -9.13 -9.86 32.90
N ASP A 122 -8.84 -8.76 33.59
CA ASP A 122 -8.66 -7.46 32.93
C ASP A 122 -7.28 -7.42 32.24
N LEU A 123 -7.24 -7.01 30.97
CA LEU A 123 -6.06 -7.08 30.09
C LEU A 123 -6.07 -5.89 29.13
N ASP A 124 -4.89 -5.42 28.74
CA ASP A 124 -4.77 -4.43 27.66
C ASP A 124 -5.27 -4.98 26.30
N PRO A 125 -5.54 -4.11 25.31
CA PRO A 125 -6.12 -4.54 24.04
C PRO A 125 -5.28 -5.54 23.21
N GLU A 126 -3.94 -5.52 23.32
CA GLU A 126 -3.09 -6.44 22.56
C GLU A 126 -3.01 -7.80 23.27
N SER A 127 -2.84 -7.81 24.60
CA SER A 127 -2.96 -9.03 25.42
C SER A 127 -4.33 -9.70 25.27
N ARG A 128 -5.41 -8.90 25.19
CA ARG A 128 -6.76 -9.38 24.89
C ARG A 128 -6.82 -10.10 23.55
N ARG A 129 -6.36 -9.44 22.48
CA ARG A 129 -6.39 -9.97 21.11
C ARG A 129 -5.51 -11.22 21.00
N LEU A 130 -4.38 -11.29 21.70
CA LEU A 130 -3.54 -12.49 21.76
C LEU A 130 -4.29 -13.70 22.36
N LEU A 131 -4.93 -13.51 23.53
CA LEU A 131 -5.71 -14.55 24.20
C LEU A 131 -6.89 -15.04 23.35
N GLU A 132 -7.64 -14.12 22.76
CA GLU A 132 -8.77 -14.42 21.86
C GLU A 132 -8.30 -15.14 20.60
N LYS A 133 -7.18 -14.71 20.01
CA LYS A 133 -6.61 -15.30 18.79
C LYS A 133 -6.05 -16.70 19.01
N GLU A 134 -5.28 -16.92 20.08
CA GLU A 134 -4.75 -18.24 20.46
C GLU A 134 -5.90 -19.23 20.73
N HIS A 135 -6.93 -18.83 21.51
CA HIS A 135 -8.10 -19.69 21.75
C HIS A 135 -8.82 -20.04 20.45
N LYS A 136 -9.10 -19.03 19.62
CA LYS A 136 -9.75 -19.18 18.32
C LYS A 136 -8.97 -20.11 17.39
N ASP A 137 -7.65 -20.02 17.36
CA ASP A 137 -6.83 -20.87 16.51
C ASP A 137 -6.78 -22.33 17.01
N TYR A 138 -6.85 -22.62 18.32
CA TYR A 138 -7.11 -23.99 18.81
C TYR A 138 -8.48 -24.53 18.41
N ILE A 139 -9.54 -23.72 18.50
CA ILE A 139 -10.89 -24.09 18.03
C ILE A 139 -10.85 -24.43 16.54
N ARG A 140 -10.18 -23.61 15.73
CA ARG A 140 -10.03 -23.77 14.27
C ARG A 140 -9.09 -24.92 13.86
N ASN A 141 -8.32 -25.46 14.80
CA ASN A 141 -7.59 -26.72 14.66
C ASN A 141 -8.34 -27.92 15.30
N GLY A 142 -9.63 -27.75 15.61
CA GLY A 142 -10.53 -28.85 15.97
C GLY A 142 -10.44 -29.31 17.42
N LEU A 143 -9.76 -28.58 18.31
CA LEU A 143 -9.79 -28.87 19.76
C LEU A 143 -11.12 -28.46 20.42
N GLY A 144 -11.93 -27.65 19.74
CA GLY A 144 -13.35 -27.45 20.08
C GLY A 144 -14.24 -28.68 19.82
N LEU A 145 -13.77 -29.68 19.05
CA LEU A 145 -14.52 -30.91 18.83
C LEU A 145 -14.37 -31.89 20.01
N PRO A 146 -15.43 -32.62 20.39
CA PRO A 146 -15.32 -33.73 21.34
C PRO A 146 -14.29 -34.78 20.91
N ALA A 147 -13.60 -35.38 21.87
CA ALA A 147 -12.66 -36.47 21.59
C ALA A 147 -13.39 -37.69 20.99
N GLY A 148 -12.93 -38.16 19.84
CA GLY A 148 -13.51 -39.28 19.10
C GLY A 148 -13.45 -39.11 17.58
N PRO A 149 -14.14 -39.97 16.82
CA PRO A 149 -13.90 -40.16 15.38
C PRO A 149 -13.99 -38.92 14.50
N GLN A 150 -14.87 -37.95 14.81
CA GLN A 150 -14.96 -36.69 14.05
C GLN A 150 -13.68 -35.85 14.18
N ARG A 151 -13.12 -35.78 15.40
CA ARG A 151 -11.88 -35.03 15.66
C ARG A 151 -10.67 -35.75 15.10
N ASP A 152 -10.65 -37.08 15.18
CA ASP A 152 -9.56 -37.88 14.62
C ASP A 152 -9.56 -37.78 13.09
N ARG A 153 -10.75 -37.84 12.45
CA ARG A 153 -10.93 -37.57 11.02
C ARG A 153 -10.49 -36.16 10.62
N PHE A 154 -10.83 -35.14 11.42
CA PHE A 154 -10.34 -33.77 11.19
C PHE A 154 -8.80 -33.69 11.20
N LYS A 155 -8.12 -34.40 12.09
CA LYS A 155 -6.64 -34.48 12.12
C LYS A 155 -6.07 -35.16 10.87
N GLU A 156 -6.67 -36.26 10.41
CA GLU A 156 -6.28 -36.91 9.14
C GLU A 156 -6.37 -35.92 7.96
N ILE A 157 -7.50 -35.22 7.85
CA ILE A 157 -7.77 -34.25 6.79
C ILE A 157 -6.73 -33.12 6.82
N LYS A 158 -6.50 -32.52 7.99
CA LYS A 158 -5.50 -31.45 8.17
C LYS A 158 -4.10 -31.89 7.73
N LYS A 159 -3.68 -33.11 8.11
CA LYS A 159 -2.39 -33.67 7.69
C LYS A 159 -2.31 -33.88 6.18
N ARG A 160 -3.37 -34.39 5.54
CA ARG A 160 -3.40 -34.58 4.08
C ARG A 160 -3.44 -33.25 3.33
N LEU A 161 -4.16 -32.24 3.84
CA LEU A 161 -4.20 -30.88 3.25
C LEU A 161 -2.83 -30.19 3.27
N SER A 162 -2.03 -30.36 4.33
CA SER A 162 -0.63 -29.90 4.37
C SER A 162 0.19 -30.57 3.26
N GLN A 163 0.18 -31.91 3.20
CA GLN A 163 0.91 -32.68 2.17
C GLN A 163 0.52 -32.27 0.73
N LEU A 164 -0.78 -32.13 0.46
CA LEU A 164 -1.29 -31.69 -0.84
C LEU A 164 -0.83 -30.28 -1.22
N SER A 165 -0.71 -29.38 -0.24
CA SER A 165 -0.23 -28.01 -0.46
C SER A 165 1.27 -28.00 -0.77
N ILE A 166 2.08 -28.73 0.01
CA ILE A 166 3.52 -28.86 -0.22
C ILE A 166 3.81 -29.48 -1.59
N GLU A 167 3.12 -30.57 -1.95
CA GLU A 167 3.28 -31.24 -3.25
C GLU A 167 2.86 -30.31 -4.42
N PHE A 168 1.76 -29.56 -4.26
CA PHE A 168 1.30 -28.61 -5.26
C PHE A 168 2.28 -27.46 -5.49
N GLN A 169 2.79 -26.82 -4.42
CA GLN A 169 3.78 -25.73 -4.55
C GLN A 169 5.11 -26.24 -5.10
N LYS A 170 5.56 -27.42 -4.67
CA LYS A 170 6.77 -28.07 -5.22
C LYS A 170 6.67 -28.23 -6.75
N ASN A 171 5.53 -28.73 -7.24
CA ASN A 171 5.25 -28.87 -8.67
C ASN A 171 5.17 -27.55 -9.46
N LEU A 172 4.99 -26.39 -8.79
CA LEU A 172 5.10 -25.06 -9.41
C LEU A 172 6.53 -24.53 -9.40
N ASN A 173 7.27 -24.78 -8.31
CA ASN A 173 8.63 -24.28 -8.12
C ASN A 173 9.63 -25.04 -9.01
N GLU A 174 9.55 -26.37 -9.03
CA GLU A 174 10.40 -27.25 -9.87
C GLU A 174 9.97 -27.29 -11.34
N GLU A 175 8.91 -26.57 -11.72
CA GLU A 175 8.43 -26.44 -13.10
C GLU A 175 9.57 -25.94 -14.01
N ASN A 176 10.03 -26.78 -14.94
CA ASN A 176 11.16 -26.49 -15.82
C ASN A 176 10.80 -26.70 -17.31
N GLY A 177 9.50 -26.65 -17.62
CA GLY A 177 8.96 -26.84 -18.95
C GLY A 177 9.35 -25.72 -19.91
N GLY A 178 9.10 -25.97 -21.19
CA GLY A 178 9.33 -24.98 -22.23
C GLY A 178 9.00 -25.49 -23.61
N ILE A 179 9.05 -24.60 -24.59
CA ILE A 179 8.78 -24.90 -26.00
C ILE A 179 9.98 -24.46 -26.83
N TRP A 180 10.43 -25.33 -27.72
CA TRP A 180 11.43 -25.00 -28.73
C TRP A 180 10.78 -24.30 -29.92
N PHE A 181 11.35 -23.16 -30.32
CA PHE A 181 10.93 -22.36 -31.46
C PHE A 181 12.13 -21.99 -32.34
N THR A 182 11.96 -21.91 -33.65
CA THR A 182 12.95 -21.25 -34.52
C THR A 182 12.94 -19.74 -34.31
N ARG A 183 13.95 -19.03 -34.82
CA ARG A 183 14.03 -17.56 -34.66
C ARG A 183 12.91 -16.84 -35.44
N GLU A 184 12.46 -17.44 -36.54
CA GLU A 184 11.36 -16.96 -37.37
C GLU A 184 10.00 -17.12 -36.66
N GLU A 185 9.80 -18.18 -35.88
CA GLU A 185 8.60 -18.34 -35.04
C GLU A 185 8.52 -17.29 -33.92
N LEU A 186 9.66 -16.70 -33.53
CA LEU A 186 9.79 -15.67 -32.49
C LEU A 186 9.90 -14.25 -33.06
N ASP A 187 9.57 -14.01 -34.33
CA ASP A 187 9.61 -12.66 -34.93
C ASP A 187 8.80 -11.64 -34.11
N GLY A 188 9.47 -10.52 -33.80
CA GLY A 188 8.99 -9.45 -32.93
C GLY A 188 9.51 -9.51 -31.49
N VAL A 189 9.91 -10.68 -30.98
CA VAL A 189 10.46 -10.81 -29.63
C VAL A 189 11.81 -10.07 -29.53
N PRO A 190 12.02 -9.20 -28.53
CA PRO A 190 13.25 -8.43 -28.38
C PRO A 190 14.53 -9.28 -28.23
N GLU A 191 15.64 -8.80 -28.81
CA GLU A 191 16.91 -9.55 -28.87
C GLU A 191 17.60 -9.71 -27.50
N ASP A 192 17.35 -8.81 -26.55
CA ASP A 192 17.78 -8.93 -25.15
C ASP A 192 17.09 -10.11 -24.45
N VAL A 193 15.86 -10.46 -24.85
CA VAL A 193 15.18 -11.69 -24.42
C VAL A 193 15.76 -12.90 -25.19
N LEU A 194 15.81 -12.83 -26.52
CA LEU A 194 16.24 -13.96 -27.36
C LEU A 194 17.67 -14.42 -27.09
N SER A 195 18.58 -13.50 -26.77
CA SER A 195 19.99 -13.80 -26.49
C SER A 195 20.19 -14.50 -25.13
N GLY A 196 19.23 -14.39 -24.20
CA GLY A 196 19.23 -15.12 -22.93
C GLY A 196 18.65 -16.54 -23.00
N LEU A 197 17.92 -16.90 -24.07
CA LEU A 197 17.27 -18.20 -24.20
C LEU A 197 18.29 -19.33 -24.47
N GLN A 198 18.03 -20.52 -23.91
CA GLN A 198 18.84 -21.72 -24.18
C GLN A 198 18.78 -22.06 -25.68
N LYS A 199 19.95 -22.16 -26.31
CA LYS A 199 20.10 -22.65 -27.69
C LYS A 199 19.96 -24.17 -27.75
N GLY A 200 19.32 -24.66 -28.79
CA GLY A 200 19.04 -26.08 -28.94
C GLY A 200 20.15 -26.85 -29.64
N GLU A 201 20.23 -28.13 -29.29
CA GLU A 201 21.18 -29.10 -29.83
C GLU A 201 20.42 -30.32 -30.38
N GLY A 202 21.04 -31.10 -31.26
CA GLY A 202 20.44 -32.30 -31.84
C GLY A 202 19.12 -32.01 -32.58
N GLU A 203 18.03 -32.66 -32.19
CA GLU A 203 16.69 -32.44 -32.77
C GLU A 203 16.15 -31.00 -32.59
N ASN A 204 16.80 -30.18 -31.77
CA ASN A 204 16.48 -28.77 -31.55
C ASN A 204 17.58 -27.82 -32.04
N GLU A 205 18.56 -28.30 -32.81
CA GLU A 205 19.55 -27.45 -33.47
C GLU A 205 18.87 -26.32 -34.28
N GLY A 206 19.39 -25.10 -34.13
CA GLY A 206 18.82 -23.89 -34.73
C GLY A 206 17.60 -23.29 -34.00
N LYS A 207 17.12 -23.90 -32.90
CA LYS A 207 15.99 -23.40 -32.10
C LYS A 207 16.46 -22.73 -30.80
N LEU A 208 15.56 -21.94 -30.21
CA LEU A 208 15.66 -21.40 -28.85
C LEU A 208 14.56 -22.01 -27.98
N ARG A 209 14.87 -22.32 -26.71
CA ARG A 209 13.89 -22.78 -25.71
C ARG A 209 13.30 -21.60 -24.98
N LEU A 210 12.00 -21.37 -25.17
CA LEU A 210 11.21 -20.52 -24.31
C LEU A 210 10.81 -21.28 -23.05
N THR A 211 11.09 -20.78 -21.85
CA THR A 211 10.53 -21.33 -20.60
C THR A 211 9.17 -20.71 -20.26
N PHE A 212 8.46 -21.25 -19.27
CA PHE A 212 7.24 -20.64 -18.73
C PHE A 212 7.50 -19.69 -17.54
N LYS A 213 8.75 -19.25 -17.33
CA LYS A 213 9.10 -18.21 -16.35
C LYS A 213 8.80 -16.82 -16.93
N TYR A 214 8.49 -15.85 -16.06
CA TYR A 214 7.94 -14.55 -16.48
C TYR A 214 8.84 -13.72 -17.42
N PRO A 215 10.19 -13.71 -17.29
CA PRO A 215 11.08 -13.00 -18.22
C PRO A 215 10.99 -13.48 -19.67
N ASP A 216 10.69 -14.76 -19.90
CA ASP A 216 10.53 -15.34 -21.24
C ASP A 216 9.07 -15.20 -21.72
N LEU A 217 8.15 -15.59 -20.84
CA LEU A 217 6.73 -15.78 -21.11
C LEU A 217 6.03 -14.46 -21.47
N PHE A 218 6.22 -13.41 -20.66
CA PHE A 218 5.47 -12.17 -20.85
C PHE A 218 5.97 -11.32 -22.03
N PRO A 219 7.27 -11.17 -22.30
CA PRO A 219 7.73 -10.55 -23.54
C PRO A 219 7.27 -11.34 -24.77
N THR A 220 7.33 -12.67 -24.76
CA THR A 220 6.86 -13.46 -25.92
C THR A 220 5.37 -13.30 -26.19
N LEU A 221 4.52 -13.29 -25.15
CA LEU A 221 3.09 -13.00 -25.29
C LEU A 221 2.78 -11.52 -25.63
N LYS A 222 3.64 -10.57 -25.25
CA LYS A 222 3.52 -9.14 -25.63
C LYS A 222 3.97 -8.88 -27.08
N TYR A 223 5.05 -9.50 -27.54
CA TYR A 223 5.79 -9.07 -28.73
C TYR A 223 5.81 -10.05 -29.93
N ALA A 224 5.65 -11.37 -29.73
CA ALA A 224 5.71 -12.31 -30.86
C ALA A 224 4.55 -12.06 -31.84
N LYS A 225 4.85 -11.72 -33.09
CA LYS A 225 3.84 -11.34 -34.10
C LYS A 225 2.98 -12.53 -34.53
N ASN A 226 3.61 -13.70 -34.66
CA ASN A 226 2.93 -14.95 -35.02
C ASN A 226 1.91 -15.37 -33.94
N ALA A 227 0.63 -15.39 -34.32
CA ALA A 227 -0.46 -15.75 -33.42
C ALA A 227 -0.42 -17.23 -32.99
N GLU A 228 0.09 -18.14 -33.82
CA GLU A 228 0.23 -19.56 -33.45
C GLU A 228 1.34 -19.76 -32.41
N THR A 229 2.42 -18.96 -32.46
CA THR A 229 3.43 -18.91 -31.40
C THR A 229 2.79 -18.51 -30.08
N ARG A 230 2.07 -17.37 -30.02
CA ARG A 230 1.38 -16.92 -28.79
C ARG A 230 0.37 -17.95 -28.29
N LYS A 231 -0.39 -18.58 -29.19
CA LYS A 231 -1.36 -19.64 -28.89
C LYS A 231 -0.71 -20.88 -28.27
N ARG A 232 0.37 -21.40 -28.86
CA ARG A 232 1.15 -22.52 -28.31
C ARG A 232 1.69 -22.20 -26.91
N VAL A 233 2.27 -21.02 -26.73
CA VAL A 233 2.81 -20.56 -25.44
C VAL A 233 1.70 -20.46 -24.38
N ALA A 234 0.57 -19.83 -24.69
CA ALA A 234 -0.52 -19.64 -23.74
C ALA A 234 -1.17 -20.96 -23.33
N ILE A 235 -1.51 -21.83 -24.29
CA ILE A 235 -2.15 -23.13 -24.01
C ILE A 235 -1.23 -24.03 -23.19
N ALA A 236 0.07 -24.06 -23.50
CA ALA A 236 1.05 -24.85 -22.74
C ALA A 236 1.27 -24.29 -21.32
N ASN A 237 1.31 -22.96 -21.15
CA ASN A 237 1.42 -22.36 -19.81
C ASN A 237 0.19 -22.66 -18.92
N GLU A 238 -1.02 -22.69 -19.49
CA GLU A 238 -2.25 -23.13 -18.79
C GLU A 238 -2.28 -24.66 -18.52
N ASN A 239 -1.28 -25.42 -18.98
CA ASN A 239 -1.17 -26.88 -18.85
C ASN A 239 0.16 -27.37 -18.24
N LYS A 240 1.03 -26.46 -17.77
CA LYS A 240 2.42 -26.81 -17.41
C LYS A 240 2.59 -27.65 -16.13
N CYS A 241 1.56 -27.70 -15.29
CA CYS A 241 1.55 -28.44 -14.02
C CYS A 241 0.32 -29.36 -13.91
N ASN A 242 -0.05 -30.09 -14.97
CA ASN A 242 -1.27 -30.90 -14.98
C ASN A 242 -1.32 -32.00 -13.89
N GLN A 243 -0.17 -32.41 -13.34
CA GLN A 243 -0.09 -33.26 -12.15
C GLN A 243 -0.76 -32.64 -10.90
N ASN A 244 -0.91 -31.32 -10.83
CA ASN A 244 -1.60 -30.62 -9.74
C ASN A 244 -3.14 -30.69 -9.83
N VAL A 245 -3.72 -31.10 -10.96
CA VAL A 245 -5.19 -31.21 -11.12
C VAL A 245 -5.82 -32.18 -10.09
N PRO A 246 -5.36 -33.44 -9.92
CA PRO A 246 -5.88 -34.33 -8.89
C PRO A 246 -5.63 -33.80 -7.47
N LEU A 247 -4.45 -33.21 -7.20
CA LEU A 247 -4.10 -32.68 -5.88
C LEU A 247 -5.04 -31.55 -5.44
N PHE A 248 -5.31 -30.61 -6.36
CA PHE A 248 -6.26 -29.52 -6.14
C PHE A 248 -7.68 -30.06 -5.86
N ARG A 249 -8.13 -31.04 -6.65
CA ARG A 249 -9.45 -31.65 -6.48
C ARG A 249 -9.60 -32.34 -5.13
N GLU A 250 -8.60 -33.11 -4.70
CA GLU A 250 -8.60 -33.72 -3.36
C GLU A 250 -8.64 -32.65 -2.26
N ALA A 251 -7.87 -31.56 -2.42
CA ALA A 251 -7.82 -30.47 -1.46
C ALA A 251 -9.16 -29.72 -1.31
N MET A 252 -9.91 -29.48 -2.40
CA MET A 252 -11.22 -28.81 -2.29
C MET A 252 -12.23 -29.65 -1.51
N ILE A 253 -12.30 -30.96 -1.79
CA ILE A 253 -13.20 -31.90 -1.11
C ILE A 253 -12.84 -31.97 0.38
N LEU A 254 -11.56 -32.17 0.70
CA LEU A 254 -11.06 -32.23 2.07
C LEU A 254 -11.26 -30.92 2.85
N ARG A 255 -11.12 -29.75 2.22
CA ARG A 255 -11.41 -28.44 2.84
C ARG A 255 -12.87 -28.31 3.26
N ASP A 256 -13.78 -28.69 2.38
CA ASP A 256 -15.22 -28.68 2.68
C ASP A 256 -15.58 -29.69 3.79
N GLU A 257 -15.00 -30.90 3.78
CA GLU A 257 -15.18 -31.88 4.87
C GLU A 257 -14.71 -31.33 6.22
N ALA A 258 -13.51 -30.74 6.26
CA ALA A 258 -12.94 -30.14 7.47
C ALA A 258 -13.81 -29.00 8.03
N ALA A 259 -14.30 -28.10 7.16
CA ALA A 259 -15.12 -26.98 7.57
C ALA A 259 -16.48 -27.45 8.13
N ARG A 260 -17.12 -28.45 7.49
CA ARG A 260 -18.38 -29.04 7.97
C ARG A 260 -18.21 -29.81 9.28
N LEU A 261 -17.08 -30.49 9.49
CA LEU A 261 -16.75 -31.13 10.77
C LEU A 261 -16.63 -30.10 11.91
N LEU A 262 -16.13 -28.89 11.62
CA LEU A 262 -16.11 -27.76 12.56
C LEU A 262 -17.46 -27.02 12.70
N GLY A 263 -18.51 -27.45 11.99
CA GLY A 263 -19.85 -26.85 12.06
C GLY A 263 -20.10 -25.67 11.10
N TYR A 264 -19.16 -25.34 10.22
CA TYR A 264 -19.32 -24.29 9.21
C TYR A 264 -20.08 -24.82 7.98
N PRO A 265 -20.85 -23.97 7.25
CA PRO A 265 -21.63 -24.42 6.09
C PRO A 265 -20.78 -24.80 4.88
N ASN A 266 -19.51 -24.36 4.83
CA ASN A 266 -18.51 -24.60 3.78
C ASN A 266 -17.15 -24.02 4.21
N HIS A 267 -16.11 -24.21 3.39
CA HIS A 267 -14.76 -23.69 3.68
C HIS A 267 -14.67 -22.16 3.62
N ALA A 268 -15.40 -21.51 2.71
CA ALA A 268 -15.39 -20.05 2.61
C ALA A 268 -15.84 -19.37 3.92
N ALA A 269 -16.94 -19.84 4.53
CA ALA A 269 -17.40 -19.35 5.83
C ALA A 269 -16.34 -19.54 6.93
N PHE A 270 -15.68 -20.70 6.96
CA PHE A 270 -14.57 -20.96 7.90
C PHE A 270 -13.39 -19.99 7.70
N ARG A 271 -13.07 -19.60 6.47
CA ARG A 271 -11.91 -18.73 6.15
C ARG A 271 -12.20 -17.25 6.38
N ILE A 272 -13.42 -16.80 6.08
CA ILE A 272 -13.80 -15.38 6.00
C ILE A 272 -14.26 -14.80 7.36
N GLU A 273 -14.66 -15.65 8.31
CA GLU A 273 -14.96 -15.24 9.70
C GLU A 273 -13.84 -14.39 10.35
N ASP A 274 -12.58 -14.69 10.03
CA ASP A 274 -11.39 -14.06 10.61
C ASP A 274 -10.75 -13.01 9.66
N LYS A 275 -11.59 -12.26 8.93
CA LYS A 275 -11.22 -11.27 7.89
C LYS A 275 -11.91 -9.92 8.14
N MET A 276 -11.71 -8.91 7.30
CA MET A 276 -12.54 -7.68 7.34
C MET A 276 -13.94 -7.93 6.81
N ALA A 277 -14.10 -8.77 5.78
CA ALA A 277 -15.40 -9.07 5.17
C ALA A 277 -16.37 -9.85 6.08
N LYS A 278 -15.87 -10.58 7.09
CA LYS A 278 -16.58 -11.42 8.10
C LYS A 278 -17.46 -12.56 7.56
N THR A 279 -18.12 -12.45 6.39
CA THR A 279 -18.98 -13.51 5.82
C THR A 279 -18.82 -13.67 4.30
N PRO A 280 -19.09 -14.88 3.73
CA PRO A 280 -19.06 -15.10 2.28
C PRO A 280 -20.02 -14.19 1.52
N GLU A 281 -21.24 -13.94 2.04
CA GLU A 281 -22.26 -13.12 1.39
C GLU A 281 -21.82 -11.65 1.22
N THR A 282 -20.92 -11.17 2.08
CA THR A 282 -20.29 -9.85 1.95
C THR A 282 -19.34 -9.81 0.75
N VAL A 283 -18.54 -10.87 0.57
CA VAL A 283 -17.61 -11.05 -0.55
C VAL A 283 -18.37 -11.23 -1.86
N ASP A 284 -19.38 -12.10 -1.89
CA ASP A 284 -20.18 -12.38 -3.09
C ASP A 284 -20.97 -11.16 -3.56
N LYS A 285 -21.52 -10.38 -2.63
CA LYS A 285 -22.16 -9.08 -2.93
C LYS A 285 -21.15 -8.09 -3.51
N PHE A 286 -19.93 -8.05 -3.01
CA PHE A 286 -18.86 -7.17 -3.50
C PHE A 286 -18.39 -7.57 -4.91
N LEU A 287 -18.00 -8.83 -5.11
CA LEU A 287 -17.57 -9.35 -6.42
C LEU A 287 -18.70 -9.27 -7.47
N GLY A 288 -19.94 -9.51 -7.06
CA GLY A 288 -21.13 -9.40 -7.91
C GLY A 288 -21.46 -7.96 -8.33
N ASP A 289 -21.39 -6.99 -7.40
CA ASP A 289 -21.58 -5.57 -7.70
C ASP A 289 -20.50 -5.06 -8.67
N LEU A 290 -19.23 -5.39 -8.40
CA LEU A 290 -18.10 -5.12 -9.29
C LEU A 290 -18.31 -5.69 -10.69
N ARG A 291 -18.60 -7.01 -10.81
CA ARG A 291 -18.86 -7.67 -12.11
C ARG A 291 -19.97 -6.97 -12.88
N SER A 292 -21.08 -6.64 -12.20
CA SER A 292 -22.25 -6.02 -12.83
C SER A 292 -21.97 -4.65 -13.47
N ARG A 293 -21.05 -3.88 -12.89
CA ARG A 293 -20.62 -2.57 -13.39
C ARG A 293 -19.60 -2.71 -14.51
N LEU A 294 -18.60 -3.56 -14.30
CA LEU A 294 -17.45 -3.70 -15.20
C LEU A 294 -17.77 -4.40 -16.52
N THR A 295 -18.74 -5.34 -16.58
CA THR A 295 -19.06 -6.06 -17.83
C THR A 295 -19.39 -5.13 -19.00
N ALA A 296 -20.07 -4.01 -18.76
CA ALA A 296 -20.40 -3.03 -19.81
C ALA A 296 -19.22 -2.11 -20.21
N GLY A 297 -18.12 -2.11 -19.44
CA GLY A 297 -16.82 -1.54 -19.82
C GLY A 297 -15.99 -2.55 -20.61
N GLY A 298 -15.80 -3.75 -20.04
CA GLY A 298 -15.00 -4.82 -20.62
C GLY A 298 -15.42 -5.20 -22.03
N GLN A 299 -16.73 -5.28 -22.32
CA GLN A 299 -17.22 -5.53 -23.69
C GLN A 299 -16.78 -4.44 -24.69
N LYS A 300 -16.69 -3.16 -24.28
CA LYS A 300 -16.27 -2.06 -25.17
C LYS A 300 -14.77 -2.10 -25.43
N GLU A 301 -13.99 -2.35 -24.38
CA GLU A 301 -12.54 -2.56 -24.47
C GLU A 301 -12.23 -3.77 -25.36
N LEU A 302 -12.96 -4.88 -25.19
CA LEU A 302 -12.83 -6.08 -26.00
C LEU A 302 -13.18 -5.84 -27.48
N GLU A 303 -14.30 -5.20 -27.80
CA GLU A 303 -14.64 -4.88 -29.20
C GLU A 303 -13.63 -3.90 -29.82
N LYS A 304 -13.08 -2.96 -29.04
CA LYS A 304 -12.03 -2.04 -29.50
C LYS A 304 -10.70 -2.76 -29.76
N LEU A 305 -10.27 -3.66 -28.88
CA LEU A 305 -9.11 -4.53 -29.07
C LEU A 305 -9.31 -5.52 -30.24
N LYS A 306 -10.54 -6.00 -30.45
CA LYS A 306 -10.94 -6.89 -31.54
C LYS A 306 -10.93 -6.19 -32.90
N GLN A 307 -11.37 -4.93 -32.96
CA GLN A 307 -11.21 -4.08 -34.14
C GLN A 307 -9.73 -3.78 -34.42
N LEU A 308 -8.91 -3.52 -33.40
CA LEU A 308 -7.45 -3.37 -33.55
C LEU A 308 -6.78 -4.64 -34.08
N LYS A 309 -7.18 -5.83 -33.59
CA LYS A 309 -6.73 -7.14 -34.14
C LYS A 309 -7.08 -7.26 -35.62
N LYS A 310 -8.30 -6.89 -36.01
CA LYS A 310 -8.75 -6.93 -37.41
C LYS A 310 -7.89 -6.02 -38.29
N GLU A 311 -7.74 -4.74 -37.91
CA GLU A 311 -6.97 -3.75 -38.65
C GLU A 311 -5.49 -4.15 -38.82
N ASP A 312 -4.90 -4.72 -37.77
CA ASP A 312 -3.52 -5.19 -37.79
C ASP A 312 -3.32 -6.39 -38.74
N LEU A 313 -4.23 -7.37 -38.72
CA LEU A 313 -4.22 -8.50 -39.66
C LEU A 313 -4.45 -8.04 -41.11
N GLU A 314 -5.46 -7.19 -41.35
CA GLU A 314 -5.75 -6.63 -42.67
C GLU A 314 -4.55 -5.84 -43.23
N SER A 315 -3.80 -5.12 -42.38
CA SER A 315 -2.57 -4.41 -42.75
C SER A 315 -1.40 -5.33 -43.16
N ARG A 316 -1.40 -6.58 -42.67
CA ARG A 316 -0.43 -7.63 -43.02
C ARG A 316 -0.89 -8.53 -44.18
N GLY A 317 -2.10 -8.34 -44.69
CA GLY A 317 -2.72 -9.23 -45.69
C GLY A 317 -3.21 -10.56 -45.11
N GLU A 318 -3.33 -10.66 -43.78
CA GLU A 318 -3.83 -11.83 -43.07
C GLU A 318 -5.35 -11.76 -42.89
N THR A 319 -6.01 -12.91 -42.82
CA THR A 319 -7.48 -12.98 -42.67
C THR A 319 -7.89 -12.90 -41.21
N PHE A 320 -8.74 -11.93 -40.86
CA PHE A 320 -9.39 -11.89 -39.55
C PHE A 320 -10.49 -12.96 -39.44
N ASP A 321 -10.42 -13.78 -38.40
CA ASP A 321 -11.30 -14.93 -38.16
C ASP A 321 -12.60 -14.59 -37.42
N GLY A 322 -12.79 -13.34 -36.98
CA GLY A 322 -13.97 -12.89 -36.24
C GLY A 322 -13.89 -13.04 -34.72
N HIS A 323 -12.77 -13.55 -34.19
CA HIS A 323 -12.60 -13.91 -32.78
C HIS A 323 -11.53 -13.08 -32.07
N TYR A 324 -11.53 -13.06 -30.73
CA TYR A 324 -10.47 -12.44 -29.94
C TYR A 324 -10.08 -13.32 -28.75
N TYR A 325 -8.86 -13.86 -28.80
CA TYR A 325 -8.45 -14.94 -27.91
C TYR A 325 -7.56 -14.49 -26.74
N LEU A 326 -7.46 -15.34 -25.72
CA LEU A 326 -6.57 -15.14 -24.57
C LEU A 326 -5.08 -14.95 -24.92
N TRP A 327 -4.62 -15.52 -26.05
CA TRP A 327 -3.25 -15.32 -26.56
C TRP A 327 -3.09 -14.06 -27.45
N ASP A 328 -4.18 -13.39 -27.80
CA ASP A 328 -4.16 -12.10 -28.51
C ASP A 328 -4.06 -10.92 -27.53
N HIS A 329 -4.54 -11.10 -26.29
CA HIS A 329 -4.72 -10.00 -25.33
C HIS A 329 -3.47 -9.15 -25.07
N ARG A 330 -2.38 -9.76 -24.58
CA ARG A 330 -1.13 -9.03 -24.27
C ARG A 330 -0.45 -8.39 -25.49
N PHE A 331 -0.73 -8.88 -26.69
CA PHE A 331 -0.16 -8.35 -27.93
C PHE A 331 -0.90 -7.11 -28.41
N TYR A 332 -2.23 -7.15 -28.44
CA TYR A 332 -3.03 -5.99 -28.87
C TYR A 332 -3.21 -4.92 -27.80
N ASP A 333 -3.13 -5.29 -26.51
CA ASP A 333 -2.97 -4.33 -25.40
C ASP A 333 -1.72 -3.46 -25.60
N ARG A 334 -0.55 -4.08 -25.78
CA ARG A 334 0.69 -3.38 -26.14
C ARG A 334 0.53 -2.52 -27.40
N LEU A 335 0.00 -3.08 -28.49
CA LEU A 335 -0.16 -2.32 -29.75
C LEU A 335 -1.14 -1.13 -29.60
N MET A 336 -2.12 -1.19 -28.70
CA MET A 336 -3.00 -0.07 -28.40
C MET A 336 -2.23 1.05 -27.69
N LEU A 337 -1.44 0.72 -26.66
CA LEU A 337 -0.62 1.67 -25.92
C LEU A 337 0.41 2.36 -26.85
N GLU A 338 1.04 1.60 -27.74
CA GLU A 338 1.96 2.12 -28.75
C GLU A 338 1.25 3.01 -29.80
N LYS A 339 0.21 2.49 -30.47
CA LYS A 339 -0.43 3.17 -31.62
C LYS A 339 -1.35 4.32 -31.23
N GLU A 340 -2.07 4.22 -30.11
CA GLU A 340 -3.14 5.18 -29.75
C GLU A 340 -2.75 6.14 -28.62
N TYR A 341 -1.78 5.76 -27.77
CA TYR A 341 -1.32 6.60 -26.66
C TYR A 341 0.13 7.11 -26.84
N SER A 342 0.83 6.64 -27.89
CA SER A 342 2.23 6.96 -28.18
C SER A 342 3.17 6.59 -27.03
N LEU A 343 2.86 5.49 -26.33
CA LEU A 343 3.53 5.07 -25.11
C LEU A 343 4.67 4.08 -25.39
N ASP A 344 5.88 4.60 -25.54
CA ASP A 344 7.09 3.79 -25.57
C ASP A 344 7.60 3.52 -24.14
N GLN A 345 7.32 2.32 -23.63
CA GLN A 345 7.78 1.86 -22.31
C GLN A 345 9.30 1.68 -22.22
N GLN A 346 10.02 1.43 -23.32
CA GLN A 346 11.48 1.36 -23.30
C GLN A 346 12.08 2.76 -23.11
N ARG A 347 11.56 3.76 -23.84
CA ARG A 347 11.94 5.17 -23.70
C ARG A 347 11.54 5.77 -22.35
N ILE A 348 10.43 5.34 -21.76
CA ILE A 348 10.07 5.72 -20.38
C ILE A 348 11.07 5.13 -19.38
N ALA A 349 11.51 3.88 -19.56
CA ALA A 349 12.47 3.24 -18.67
C ALA A 349 13.86 3.92 -18.67
N GLU A 350 14.24 4.61 -19.74
CA GLU A 350 15.48 5.43 -19.78
C GLU A 350 15.52 6.52 -18.70
N PHE A 351 14.35 6.94 -18.19
CA PHE A 351 14.18 7.90 -17.11
C PHE A 351 14.05 7.27 -15.71
N PHE A 352 14.03 5.94 -15.56
CA PHE A 352 13.97 5.27 -14.26
C PHE A 352 15.12 4.27 -14.02
N PRO A 353 16.39 4.72 -13.96
CA PRO A 353 17.48 3.94 -13.39
C PRO A 353 17.15 3.50 -11.97
N LEU A 354 17.40 2.23 -11.64
CA LEU A 354 17.04 1.63 -10.36
C LEU A 354 17.59 2.44 -9.17
N GLN A 355 18.87 2.80 -9.21
CA GLN A 355 19.57 3.46 -8.08
C GLN A 355 19.24 4.95 -7.91
N THR A 356 18.62 5.61 -8.89
CA THR A 356 18.06 6.97 -8.72
C THR A 356 16.63 6.88 -8.22
N THR A 357 15.86 5.93 -8.77
CA THR A 357 14.47 5.64 -8.40
C THR A 357 14.35 5.25 -6.92
N ILE A 358 15.19 4.32 -6.42
CA ILE A 358 15.22 3.93 -4.99
C ILE A 358 15.44 5.15 -4.10
N ARG A 359 16.47 5.97 -4.36
CA ARG A 359 16.77 7.15 -3.54
C ARG A 359 15.63 8.17 -3.54
N GLY A 360 14.96 8.36 -4.68
CA GLY A 360 13.75 9.18 -4.75
C GLY A 360 12.58 8.61 -3.96
N MET A 361 12.40 7.28 -3.95
CA MET A 361 11.36 6.59 -3.19
C MET A 361 11.61 6.62 -1.69
N LEU A 362 12.84 6.37 -1.25
CA LEU A 362 13.23 6.50 0.16
C LEU A 362 12.99 7.93 0.66
N GLY A 363 13.39 8.95 -0.11
CA GLY A 363 13.12 10.36 0.24
C GLY A 363 11.62 10.73 0.36
N ILE A 364 10.72 10.03 -0.34
CA ILE A 364 9.27 10.16 -0.12
C ILE A 364 8.88 9.62 1.26
N PHE A 365 9.43 8.49 1.69
CA PHE A 365 9.19 7.93 3.02
C PHE A 365 9.85 8.74 4.14
N GLU A 366 11.03 9.35 3.90
CA GLU A 366 11.64 10.30 4.84
C GLU A 366 10.69 11.46 5.13
N GLN A 367 10.19 12.14 4.09
CA GLN A 367 9.26 13.26 4.23
C GLN A 367 7.87 12.87 4.76
N LEU A 368 7.30 11.74 4.32
CA LEU A 368 5.94 11.35 4.72
C LEU A 368 5.90 10.76 6.12
N PHE A 369 6.84 9.88 6.47
CA PHE A 369 6.76 9.05 7.66
C PHE A 369 7.75 9.45 8.76
N GLY A 370 8.62 10.44 8.49
CA GLY A 370 9.60 10.93 9.48
C GLY A 370 10.74 9.96 9.68
N LEU A 371 11.30 9.47 8.59
CA LEU A 371 12.37 8.47 8.57
C LEU A 371 13.68 9.08 8.05
N VAL A 372 14.79 8.40 8.31
CA VAL A 372 16.12 8.68 7.74
C VAL A 372 16.77 7.35 7.37
N PHE A 373 17.18 7.19 6.11
CA PHE A 373 17.81 5.95 5.61
C PHE A 373 19.33 6.13 5.49
N VAL A 374 20.09 5.28 6.19
CA VAL A 374 21.56 5.31 6.19
C VAL A 374 22.07 3.98 5.61
N GLU A 375 22.50 4.01 4.34
CA GLU A 375 23.08 2.87 3.63
C GLU A 375 24.40 2.45 4.31
N ILE A 376 24.59 1.14 4.48
CA ILE A 376 25.74 0.55 5.18
C ILE A 376 26.62 -0.16 4.14
N THR A 377 27.76 0.45 3.83
CA THR A 377 28.67 0.01 2.77
C THR A 377 30.14 0.06 3.22
N GLY A 378 31.01 -0.72 2.56
CA GLY A 378 32.45 -0.72 2.85
C GLY A 378 32.75 -1.07 4.31
N GLU A 379 33.73 -0.38 4.90
CA GLU A 379 34.14 -0.60 6.30
C GLU A 379 33.00 -0.41 7.31
N ASP A 380 32.01 0.46 7.03
CA ASP A 380 30.89 0.68 7.95
C ASP A 380 30.02 -0.60 8.06
N ARG A 381 30.11 -1.51 7.08
CA ARG A 381 29.53 -2.87 7.11
C ARG A 381 30.27 -3.79 8.08
N ASP A 382 31.60 -3.73 8.11
CA ASP A 382 32.43 -4.49 9.07
C ASP A 382 32.23 -3.98 10.51
N LYS A 383 32.04 -2.66 10.69
CA LYS A 383 31.85 -2.01 12.00
C LYS A 383 30.52 -2.37 12.68
N VAL A 384 29.44 -2.60 11.91
CA VAL A 384 28.13 -2.97 12.49
C VAL A 384 27.93 -4.49 12.62
N ALA A 385 28.73 -5.31 11.94
CA ALA A 385 28.64 -6.76 12.03
C ALA A 385 29.25 -7.26 13.34
N GLU A 386 28.50 -8.03 14.13
CA GLU A 386 28.98 -8.55 15.43
C GLU A 386 30.16 -9.54 15.31
N THR A 387 30.39 -10.10 14.12
CA THR A 387 31.55 -10.93 13.79
C THR A 387 32.78 -10.14 13.31
N GLY A 388 32.65 -8.82 13.14
CA GLY A 388 33.67 -7.96 12.52
C GLY A 388 33.85 -8.18 11.02
N LYS A 389 32.86 -8.76 10.32
CA LYS A 389 32.88 -8.99 8.87
C LYS A 389 31.55 -8.60 8.22
N GLY A 390 31.56 -7.60 7.36
CA GLY A 390 30.36 -7.08 6.69
C GLY A 390 29.70 -8.05 5.71
N ASN A 391 30.42 -9.08 5.25
CA ASN A 391 29.84 -10.14 4.42
C ASN A 391 29.09 -11.20 5.25
N ASP A 392 29.30 -11.26 6.58
CA ASP A 392 28.56 -12.18 7.45
C ASP A 392 27.11 -11.69 7.72
N ILE A 393 26.77 -10.46 7.35
CA ILE A 393 25.44 -9.82 7.57
C ILE A 393 24.60 -9.69 6.29
N VAL A 394 24.98 -10.34 5.19
CA VAL A 394 24.18 -10.48 3.95
C VAL A 394 24.37 -11.85 3.32
N TRP A 395 23.37 -12.30 2.55
CA TRP A 395 23.38 -13.59 1.85
C TRP A 395 23.93 -13.54 0.41
N HIS A 396 24.16 -12.35 -0.16
CA HIS A 396 24.69 -12.18 -1.52
C HIS A 396 25.34 -10.80 -1.69
N GLU A 397 26.32 -10.67 -2.59
CA GLU A 397 27.11 -9.44 -2.77
C GLU A 397 26.27 -8.24 -3.27
N ASP A 398 25.29 -8.48 -4.16
CA ASP A 398 24.36 -7.47 -4.68
C ASP A 398 23.44 -6.84 -3.62
N VAL A 399 23.36 -7.40 -2.40
CA VAL A 399 22.35 -7.00 -1.42
C VAL A 399 22.74 -5.67 -0.77
N GLN A 400 21.89 -4.66 -0.94
CA GLN A 400 22.00 -3.39 -0.21
C GLN A 400 21.38 -3.53 1.17
N ILE A 401 21.91 -2.79 2.15
CA ILE A 401 21.43 -2.78 3.54
C ILE A 401 21.43 -1.32 4.04
N PHE A 402 20.34 -0.92 4.68
CA PHE A 402 20.16 0.40 5.30
C PHE A 402 19.81 0.22 6.77
N SER A 403 20.46 0.99 7.65
CA SER A 403 19.88 1.28 8.97
C SER A 403 18.83 2.38 8.81
N VAL A 404 17.67 2.17 9.41
CA VAL A 404 16.52 3.08 9.34
C VAL A 404 16.34 3.72 10.70
N TRP A 405 16.18 5.03 10.70
CA TRP A 405 16.06 5.85 11.91
C TRP A 405 14.84 6.76 11.81
N ASP A 406 14.37 7.23 12.95
CA ASP A 406 13.38 8.29 13.08
C ASP A 406 14.06 9.65 12.84
N ASP A 407 13.34 10.61 12.25
CA ASP A 407 13.83 11.99 12.09
C ASP A 407 13.87 12.75 13.44
N GLU A 408 14.28 14.03 13.42
CA GLU A 408 14.33 14.84 14.65
C GLU A 408 12.93 15.12 15.22
N GLU A 409 11.89 15.23 14.38
CA GLU A 409 10.50 15.42 14.80
C GLU A 409 9.88 14.12 15.38
N GLN A 410 10.43 12.95 15.07
CA GLN A 410 10.09 11.65 15.66
C GLN A 410 11.04 11.25 16.83
N GLY A 411 12.09 12.03 17.09
CA GLY A 411 12.97 11.87 18.25
C GLY A 411 14.29 11.13 18.01
N SER A 412 14.73 10.94 16.77
CA SER A 412 16.02 10.29 16.42
C SER A 412 16.22 8.86 16.96
N GLY A 413 15.14 8.11 17.19
CA GLY A 413 15.20 6.70 17.55
C GLY A 413 15.72 5.82 16.40
N PHE A 414 16.25 4.64 16.73
CA PHE A 414 16.45 3.59 15.73
C PHE A 414 15.11 2.95 15.38
N VAL A 415 14.88 2.59 14.12
CA VAL A 415 13.62 2.00 13.64
C VAL A 415 13.80 0.52 13.31
N GLY A 416 14.84 0.17 12.55
CA GLY A 416 15.14 -1.21 12.12
C GLY A 416 16.12 -1.27 10.93
N TYR A 417 16.18 -2.43 10.26
CA TYR A 417 17.01 -2.64 9.07
C TYR A 417 16.19 -2.94 7.81
N LEU A 418 16.53 -2.28 6.70
CA LEU A 418 15.98 -2.54 5.38
C LEU A 418 17.05 -3.17 4.48
N TYR A 419 16.76 -4.34 3.94
CA TYR A 419 17.60 -5.01 2.94
C TYR A 419 16.94 -4.95 1.56
N LEU A 420 17.72 -4.74 0.50
CA LEU A 420 17.23 -4.77 -0.88
C LEU A 420 18.03 -5.79 -1.71
N ASP A 421 17.35 -6.84 -2.17
CA ASP A 421 17.88 -7.88 -3.05
C ASP A 421 17.12 -7.86 -4.39
N LEU A 422 17.64 -7.11 -5.35
CA LEU A 422 16.83 -6.55 -6.45
C LEU A 422 16.98 -7.24 -7.81
N PHE A 423 17.94 -8.16 -7.95
CA PHE A 423 18.32 -8.75 -9.23
C PHE A 423 18.07 -10.28 -9.28
N PRO A 424 17.72 -10.85 -10.44
CA PRO A 424 17.57 -12.29 -10.60
C PRO A 424 18.92 -13.02 -10.56
N ARG A 425 18.91 -14.24 -10.03
CA ARG A 425 19.99 -15.22 -10.05
C ARG A 425 19.43 -16.63 -9.86
N GLU A 426 20.22 -17.65 -10.17
CA GLU A 426 19.82 -19.05 -9.95
C GLU A 426 19.49 -19.33 -8.48
N GLY A 427 18.42 -20.10 -8.23
CA GLY A 427 17.97 -20.45 -6.89
C GLY A 427 17.20 -19.38 -6.13
N LYS A 428 17.10 -18.15 -6.65
CA LYS A 428 16.34 -17.07 -6.02
C LYS A 428 14.83 -17.16 -6.32
N TYR A 429 14.02 -16.75 -5.36
CA TYR A 429 12.58 -16.54 -5.48
C TYR A 429 12.25 -15.62 -6.67
N GLY A 430 11.39 -16.09 -7.58
CA GLY A 430 11.20 -15.50 -8.91
C GLY A 430 10.15 -14.39 -9.04
N HIS A 431 9.47 -14.04 -7.95
CA HIS A 431 8.48 -12.95 -7.90
C HIS A 431 9.04 -11.73 -7.18
N ALA A 432 8.23 -10.68 -7.03
CA ALA A 432 8.46 -9.62 -6.05
C ALA A 432 7.81 -10.02 -4.71
N ALA A 433 8.45 -9.70 -3.59
CA ALA A 433 7.92 -9.85 -2.23
C ALA A 433 8.77 -9.09 -1.19
N ASN A 434 8.19 -8.73 -0.05
CA ASN A 434 8.90 -8.33 1.17
C ASN A 434 8.82 -9.42 2.25
N PHE A 435 9.97 -9.80 2.82
CA PHE A 435 10.10 -10.81 3.88
C PHE A 435 10.51 -10.17 5.21
N ASN A 436 9.76 -10.43 6.30
CA ASN A 436 10.23 -10.12 7.65
C ASN A 436 11.37 -11.10 8.03
N LEU A 437 12.58 -10.59 8.22
CA LEU A 437 13.74 -11.38 8.67
C LEU A 437 13.77 -11.53 10.19
N GLN A 438 13.38 -10.47 10.91
CA GLN A 438 13.25 -10.46 12.37
C GLN A 438 12.09 -9.52 12.76
N PRO A 439 11.12 -9.96 13.60
CA PRO A 439 10.03 -9.10 14.05
C PRO A 439 10.44 -8.16 15.19
N GLY A 440 9.85 -6.97 15.22
CA GLY A 440 9.97 -6.03 16.32
C GLY A 440 8.91 -6.25 17.40
N PHE A 441 9.31 -6.31 18.66
CA PHE A 441 8.42 -6.58 19.80
C PHE A 441 8.97 -5.95 21.09
N ILE A 442 8.23 -6.04 22.20
CA ILE A 442 8.71 -5.63 23.53
C ILE A 442 9.27 -6.86 24.26
N ASP A 443 10.52 -6.76 24.72
CA ASP A 443 11.20 -7.85 25.43
C ASP A 443 10.75 -7.97 26.90
N VAL A 444 11.21 -9.02 27.57
CA VAL A 444 10.89 -9.33 28.98
C VAL A 444 11.36 -8.26 29.98
N ASN A 445 12.16 -7.29 29.55
CA ASN A 445 12.67 -6.16 30.33
C ASN A 445 11.93 -4.85 30.00
N GLY A 446 10.95 -4.88 29.09
CA GLY A 446 10.24 -3.69 28.59
C GLY A 446 10.99 -2.92 27.49
N LYS A 447 12.08 -3.46 26.92
CA LYS A 447 12.85 -2.83 25.84
C LYS A 447 12.35 -3.30 24.47
N ARG A 448 12.20 -2.38 23.50
CA ARG A 448 11.89 -2.77 22.11
C ARG A 448 13.08 -3.49 21.45
N ARG A 449 12.81 -4.67 20.88
CA ARG A 449 13.61 -5.32 19.84
C ARG A 449 13.25 -4.69 18.49
N TYR A 450 14.23 -4.40 17.65
CA TYR A 450 14.03 -3.71 16.37
C TYR A 450 13.98 -4.70 15.20
N PRO A 451 13.06 -4.53 14.24
CA PRO A 451 12.90 -5.45 13.12
C PRO A 451 13.99 -5.35 12.06
N ALA A 452 14.02 -6.37 11.21
CA ALA A 452 14.76 -6.38 9.96
C ALA A 452 13.87 -6.97 8.85
N THR A 453 13.84 -6.33 7.69
CA THR A 453 12.99 -6.73 6.55
C THR A 453 13.78 -6.76 5.24
N ALA A 454 13.42 -7.65 4.33
CA ALA A 454 14.10 -7.87 3.05
C ALA A 454 13.15 -7.72 1.86
N LEU A 455 13.42 -6.72 1.03
CA LEU A 455 12.83 -6.58 -0.29
C LEU A 455 13.49 -7.55 -1.27
N VAL A 456 12.70 -8.42 -1.90
CA VAL A 456 13.16 -9.38 -2.89
C VAL A 456 12.48 -9.07 -4.22
N CYS A 457 13.26 -8.62 -5.21
CA CYS A 457 12.81 -8.26 -6.54
C CYS A 457 13.71 -8.88 -7.63
N ASN A 458 13.28 -8.84 -8.89
CA ASN A 458 13.93 -9.50 -10.02
C ASN A 458 14.09 -8.59 -11.26
N PHE A 459 14.56 -7.36 -11.06
CA PHE A 459 14.82 -6.40 -12.13
C PHE A 459 16.11 -6.73 -12.91
N SER A 460 16.20 -6.34 -14.18
CA SER A 460 17.38 -6.59 -15.02
C SER A 460 18.66 -6.03 -14.40
N LYS A 461 19.75 -6.83 -14.33
CA LYS A 461 21.06 -6.36 -13.84
C LYS A 461 21.62 -5.23 -14.72
N PRO A 462 22.42 -4.31 -14.13
CA PRO A 462 23.18 -3.34 -14.90
C PRO A 462 24.24 -4.04 -15.78
N THR A 463 24.64 -3.35 -16.85
CA THR A 463 25.73 -3.73 -17.75
C THR A 463 26.75 -2.58 -17.82
N PRO A 464 28.00 -2.81 -18.27
CA PRO A 464 29.01 -1.75 -18.41
C PRO A 464 28.60 -0.57 -19.33
N LYS A 465 27.56 -0.75 -20.16
CA LYS A 465 27.06 0.26 -21.11
C LYS A 465 25.69 0.85 -20.75
N LYS A 466 24.91 0.19 -19.89
CA LYS A 466 23.53 0.57 -19.57
C LYS A 466 23.18 0.11 -18.15
N PRO A 467 22.74 0.99 -17.24
CA PRO A 467 22.38 0.59 -15.88
C PRO A 467 21.07 -0.22 -15.89
N SER A 468 20.70 -0.76 -14.72
CA SER A 468 19.37 -1.32 -14.50
C SER A 468 18.32 -0.21 -14.69
N LEU A 469 17.42 -0.39 -15.67
CA LEU A 469 16.32 0.53 -16.00
C LEU A 469 14.98 -0.15 -15.69
N LEU A 470 14.08 0.57 -15.04
CA LEU A 470 12.75 0.09 -14.67
C LEU A 470 11.70 0.59 -15.66
N LYS A 471 10.91 -0.32 -16.21
CA LYS A 471 9.63 0.00 -16.86
C LYS A 471 8.66 0.55 -15.81
N HIS A 472 7.59 1.23 -16.22
CA HIS A 472 6.67 1.83 -15.25
C HIS A 472 5.97 0.81 -14.33
N ASP A 473 5.65 -0.39 -14.85
CA ASP A 473 5.13 -1.50 -14.03
C ASP A 473 6.16 -2.00 -13.00
N GLU A 474 7.44 -1.98 -13.33
CA GLU A 474 8.55 -2.31 -12.41
C GLU A 474 8.78 -1.20 -11.35
N VAL A 475 8.56 0.08 -11.69
CA VAL A 475 8.57 1.21 -10.75
C VAL A 475 7.41 1.10 -9.74
N VAL A 476 6.19 0.79 -10.22
CA VAL A 476 5.03 0.55 -9.35
C VAL A 476 5.29 -0.63 -8.40
N THR A 477 5.83 -1.73 -8.93
CA THR A 477 6.17 -2.94 -8.15
C THR A 477 7.18 -2.63 -7.04
N LEU A 478 8.26 -1.91 -7.35
CA LEU A 478 9.26 -1.49 -6.36
C LEU A 478 8.64 -0.68 -5.21
N PHE A 479 7.70 0.21 -5.51
CA PHE A 479 7.06 1.05 -4.49
C PHE A 479 5.98 0.31 -3.67
N HIS A 480 5.27 -0.64 -4.29
CA HIS A 480 4.36 -1.57 -3.61
C HIS A 480 5.11 -2.36 -2.52
N GLU A 481 6.18 -3.06 -2.90
CA GLU A 481 6.95 -3.89 -1.97
C GLU A 481 7.65 -3.05 -0.88
N LEU A 482 8.14 -1.85 -1.24
CA LEU A 482 8.68 -0.92 -0.23
C LEU A 482 7.58 -0.49 0.76
N GLY A 483 6.32 -0.41 0.34
CA GLY A 483 5.19 -0.22 1.25
C GLY A 483 5.06 -1.31 2.32
N HIS A 484 5.24 -2.57 1.94
CA HIS A 484 5.29 -3.71 2.89
C HIS A 484 6.51 -3.62 3.82
N GLY A 485 7.70 -3.32 3.28
CA GLY A 485 8.92 -3.15 4.09
C GLY A 485 8.83 -1.99 5.09
N ILE A 486 8.20 -0.87 4.71
CA ILE A 486 7.95 0.26 5.59
C ILE A 486 6.91 -0.10 6.67
N HIS A 487 5.87 -0.85 6.34
CA HIS A 487 4.88 -1.34 7.31
C HIS A 487 5.53 -2.23 8.39
N ASP A 488 6.46 -3.10 7.99
CA ASP A 488 7.27 -3.91 8.89
C ASP A 488 8.12 -3.05 9.84
N LEU A 489 9.00 -2.20 9.27
CA LEU A 489 9.93 -1.34 10.00
C LEU A 489 9.26 -0.49 11.10
N VAL A 490 8.14 0.17 10.78
CA VAL A 490 7.49 1.11 11.71
C VAL A 490 6.56 0.41 12.71
N SER A 491 6.22 -0.87 12.54
CA SER A 491 5.28 -1.59 13.42
C SER A 491 5.75 -1.64 14.88
N LYS A 492 4.88 -1.25 15.82
CA LYS A 492 5.17 -1.11 17.26
C LYS A 492 4.18 -1.94 18.08
N THR A 493 4.35 -3.27 18.03
CA THR A 493 3.57 -4.25 18.80
C THR A 493 4.30 -4.72 20.05
N THR A 494 3.57 -5.26 21.01
CA THR A 494 4.11 -5.97 22.18
C THR A 494 4.58 -7.37 21.81
N TYR A 495 3.86 -8.06 20.92
CA TYR A 495 4.16 -9.43 20.50
C TYR A 495 4.59 -9.52 19.03
N SER A 496 5.49 -10.46 18.71
CA SER A 496 5.96 -10.73 17.35
C SER A 496 4.85 -11.23 16.44
N ARG A 497 3.89 -12.01 16.98
CA ARG A 497 2.71 -12.53 16.27
C ARG A 497 1.91 -11.47 15.52
N PHE A 498 1.88 -10.24 16.04
CA PHE A 498 1.16 -9.12 15.45
C PHE A 498 2.08 -8.13 14.70
N HIS A 499 3.39 -8.38 14.67
CA HIS A 499 4.35 -7.46 14.08
C HIS A 499 4.20 -7.35 12.56
N GLY A 500 4.43 -6.15 12.01
CA GLY A 500 4.55 -5.92 10.58
C GLY A 500 3.28 -6.27 9.81
N THR A 501 3.45 -6.94 8.68
CA THR A 501 2.36 -7.29 7.77
C THR A 501 1.45 -8.43 8.26
N ASN A 502 1.57 -8.89 9.51
CA ASN A 502 0.73 -9.93 10.15
C ASN A 502 -0.71 -9.44 10.48
N THR A 503 -1.36 -8.83 9.48
CA THR A 503 -2.75 -8.37 9.47
C THR A 503 -3.67 -9.38 8.78
N VAL A 504 -4.98 -9.15 8.80
CA VAL A 504 -5.93 -9.95 8.01
C VAL A 504 -5.65 -9.85 6.51
N ARG A 505 -5.74 -10.99 5.80
CA ARG A 505 -5.35 -11.13 4.39
C ARG A 505 -6.15 -10.29 3.38
N ASP A 506 -7.32 -9.77 3.77
CA ASP A 506 -8.13 -8.85 2.98
C ASP A 506 -7.91 -7.36 3.32
N PHE A 507 -6.94 -7.09 4.20
CA PHE A 507 -6.37 -5.77 4.50
C PHE A 507 -4.90 -5.62 4.08
N VAL A 508 -4.11 -6.70 4.12
CA VAL A 508 -2.63 -6.62 4.07
C VAL A 508 -2.05 -5.87 2.86
N GLU A 509 -2.73 -5.89 1.71
CA GLU A 509 -2.30 -5.18 0.49
C GLU A 509 -2.78 -3.71 0.44
N ALA A 510 -3.67 -3.29 1.34
CA ALA A 510 -4.18 -1.92 1.32
C ALA A 510 -3.09 -0.87 1.60
N PRO A 511 -2.11 -1.11 2.50
CA PRO A 511 -0.99 -0.22 2.69
C PRO A 511 -0.05 -0.07 1.48
N SER A 512 0.27 -1.17 0.79
CA SER A 512 1.15 -1.17 -0.38
C SER A 512 0.46 -0.56 -1.61
N GLN A 513 -0.77 -1.00 -1.91
CA GLN A 513 -1.58 -0.44 -3.00
C GLN A 513 -1.91 1.05 -2.84
N MET A 514 -1.96 1.57 -1.59
CA MET A 514 -2.18 3.01 -1.39
C MET A 514 -1.00 3.80 -1.96
N LEU A 515 0.22 3.32 -1.69
CA LEU A 515 1.47 3.96 -2.07
C LEU A 515 1.71 3.94 -3.58
N GLU A 516 1.25 2.91 -4.31
CA GLU A 516 1.31 2.84 -5.79
C GLU A 516 0.80 4.13 -6.47
N ASN A 517 -0.14 4.85 -5.86
CA ASN A 517 -0.66 6.10 -6.40
C ASN A 517 0.37 7.24 -6.55
N TRP A 518 1.49 7.21 -5.83
CA TRP A 518 2.61 8.15 -6.04
C TRP A 518 3.26 7.90 -7.41
N CYS A 519 3.39 6.65 -7.84
CA CYS A 519 3.85 6.27 -9.17
C CYS A 519 2.87 6.67 -10.29
N TRP A 520 1.68 7.15 -9.96
CA TRP A 520 0.67 7.68 -10.90
C TRP A 520 0.43 9.19 -10.77
N THR A 521 1.18 9.88 -9.90
CA THR A 521 1.00 11.32 -9.67
C THR A 521 2.04 12.12 -10.48
N PRO A 522 1.66 13.17 -11.26
CA PRO A 522 2.52 13.73 -12.30
C PRO A 522 3.88 14.24 -11.81
N TRP A 523 3.91 14.96 -10.69
CA TRP A 523 5.14 15.59 -10.21
C TRP A 523 6.03 14.63 -9.40
N GLN A 524 5.45 13.58 -8.80
CA GLN A 524 6.19 12.46 -8.23
C GLN A 524 6.92 11.66 -9.32
N LEU A 525 6.23 11.31 -10.42
CA LEU A 525 6.87 10.71 -11.59
C LEU A 525 8.05 11.57 -12.08
N LYS A 526 7.86 12.89 -12.11
CA LYS A 526 8.93 13.83 -12.47
C LYS A 526 10.07 13.89 -11.45
N SER A 527 9.80 13.89 -10.15
CA SER A 527 10.85 13.92 -9.12
C SER A 527 11.67 12.64 -9.10
N LEU A 528 11.00 11.48 -9.17
CA LEU A 528 11.61 10.14 -9.23
C LEU A 528 12.46 9.93 -10.49
N SER A 529 12.08 10.52 -11.62
CA SER A 529 12.81 10.36 -12.88
C SER A 529 14.25 10.90 -12.83
N GLN A 530 15.20 10.24 -13.50
CA GLN A 530 16.47 10.84 -13.92
C GLN A 530 17.00 10.07 -15.13
N HIS A 531 17.26 10.74 -16.26
CA HIS A 531 17.68 10.05 -17.49
C HIS A 531 19.06 9.42 -17.35
N TYR A 532 19.20 8.13 -17.71
CA TYR A 532 20.42 7.37 -17.44
C TYR A 532 21.68 7.97 -18.09
N SER A 533 21.52 8.63 -19.24
CA SER A 533 22.59 9.33 -19.97
C SER A 533 23.09 10.62 -19.29
N THR A 534 22.60 10.98 -18.10
CA THR A 534 23.15 12.07 -17.28
C THR A 534 23.89 11.56 -16.04
N LEU A 535 23.96 10.23 -15.83
CA LEU A 535 24.62 9.63 -14.67
C LEU A 535 26.14 9.47 -14.84
N SER A 536 26.62 9.25 -16.07
CA SER A 536 28.05 9.21 -16.37
C SER A 536 28.36 9.52 -17.85
N PRO A 537 29.60 9.89 -18.21
CA PRO A 537 30.03 10.07 -19.61
C PRO A 537 29.91 8.79 -20.45
N GLU A 538 30.13 7.62 -19.85
CA GLU A 538 30.09 6.31 -20.51
C GLU A 538 28.65 5.94 -20.88
N TYR A 539 27.70 6.19 -19.97
CA TYR A 539 26.28 6.03 -20.26
C TYR A 539 25.77 7.09 -21.24
N PHE A 540 26.30 8.31 -21.23
CA PHE A 540 26.00 9.30 -22.27
C PHE A 540 26.45 8.82 -23.66
N LYS A 541 27.70 8.37 -23.77
CA LYS A 541 28.24 7.81 -25.02
C LYS A 541 27.48 6.56 -25.47
N SER A 542 27.16 5.65 -24.56
CA SER A 542 26.41 4.44 -24.93
C SER A 542 24.97 4.73 -25.34
N TRP A 543 24.35 5.81 -24.84
CA TRP A 543 23.08 6.31 -25.36
C TRP A 543 23.25 6.88 -26.77
N GLU A 544 24.28 7.71 -26.99
CA GLU A 544 24.58 8.32 -28.29
C GLU A 544 24.89 7.26 -29.39
N GLU A 545 25.55 6.17 -29.04
CA GLU A 545 25.77 5.00 -29.92
C GLU A 545 24.48 4.25 -30.33
N GLN A 546 23.37 4.45 -29.61
CA GLN A 546 22.05 3.82 -29.87
C GLN A 546 21.00 4.82 -30.38
N ALA A 547 21.23 6.11 -30.23
CA ALA A 547 20.28 7.15 -30.57
C ALA A 547 20.11 7.33 -32.10
N PRO A 548 18.93 7.74 -32.59
CA PRO A 548 18.75 8.11 -33.98
C PRO A 548 19.72 9.23 -34.41
N ILE A 549 20.24 9.16 -35.63
CA ILE A 549 21.18 10.16 -36.17
C ILE A 549 20.55 11.56 -36.09
N GLY A 550 21.18 12.46 -35.33
CA GLY A 550 20.69 13.82 -35.11
C GLY A 550 19.69 13.98 -33.94
N ALA A 551 19.48 12.95 -33.12
CA ALA A 551 18.72 13.08 -31.88
C ALA A 551 19.38 14.08 -30.91
N ALA A 552 18.57 14.98 -30.35
CA ALA A 552 19.04 15.90 -29.31
C ALA A 552 19.29 15.15 -27.99
N LYS A 553 20.30 15.58 -27.22
CA LYS A 553 20.57 15.06 -25.88
C LYS A 553 19.30 15.13 -25.01
N PRO A 554 18.87 14.02 -24.38
CA PRO A 554 17.63 13.99 -23.61
C PRO A 554 17.74 14.87 -22.35
N PRO A 555 16.62 15.45 -21.89
CA PRO A 555 16.59 16.20 -20.63
C PRO A 555 16.86 15.28 -19.44
N GLU A 556 17.39 15.83 -18.35
CA GLU A 556 17.65 15.05 -17.13
C GLU A 556 16.37 14.48 -16.51
N LYS A 557 15.25 15.22 -16.54
CA LYS A 557 13.96 14.79 -16.00
C LYS A 557 13.00 14.44 -17.13
N ILE A 558 12.11 13.49 -16.87
CA ILE A 558 11.13 13.03 -17.87
C ILE A 558 10.25 14.22 -18.36
N PRO A 559 10.03 14.38 -19.68
CA PRO A 559 9.16 15.41 -20.22
C PRO A 559 7.72 15.30 -19.71
N ASP A 560 7.07 16.44 -19.47
CA ASP A 560 5.67 16.49 -19.04
C ASP A 560 4.72 15.81 -20.05
N GLU A 561 5.03 15.87 -21.35
CA GLU A 561 4.30 15.15 -22.40
C GLU A 561 4.34 13.61 -22.20
N LEU A 562 5.48 13.04 -21.80
CA LEU A 562 5.57 11.60 -21.52
C LEU A 562 4.84 11.23 -20.23
N ILE A 563 4.84 12.11 -19.21
CA ILE A 563 4.03 11.93 -18.00
C ILE A 563 2.54 11.98 -18.34
N GLU A 564 2.09 12.94 -19.15
CA GLU A 564 0.70 13.04 -19.58
C GLU A 564 0.29 11.83 -20.42
N ASN A 565 1.12 11.38 -21.36
CA ASN A 565 0.88 10.17 -22.15
C ASN A 565 0.74 8.93 -21.25
N LEU A 566 1.63 8.76 -20.28
CA LEU A 566 1.60 7.65 -19.31
C LEU A 566 0.36 7.69 -18.42
N ILE A 567 0.01 8.85 -17.86
CA ILE A 567 -1.16 8.99 -16.98
C ILE A 567 -2.47 8.76 -17.76
N ARG A 568 -2.55 9.14 -19.05
CA ARG A 568 -3.69 8.75 -19.91
C ARG A 568 -3.84 7.24 -20.08
N THR A 569 -2.78 6.45 -19.85
CA THR A 569 -2.83 4.98 -19.95
C THR A 569 -3.20 4.26 -18.66
N LYS A 570 -3.34 4.96 -17.51
CA LYS A 570 -3.66 4.31 -16.21
C LYS A 570 -4.92 3.44 -16.27
N HIS A 571 -5.93 3.87 -17.04
CA HIS A 571 -7.25 3.23 -17.13
C HIS A 571 -7.51 2.61 -18.51
N VAL A 572 -6.46 2.21 -19.24
CA VAL A 572 -6.60 1.51 -20.52
C VAL A 572 -6.78 0.02 -20.25
N ASN A 573 -7.87 -0.56 -20.77
CA ASN A 573 -8.27 -1.96 -20.57
C ASN A 573 -8.50 -2.33 -19.09
N ASP A 574 -8.81 -1.33 -18.25
CA ASP A 574 -8.96 -1.47 -16.80
C ASP A 574 -10.16 -2.35 -16.43
N ALA A 575 -11.24 -2.32 -17.21
CA ALA A 575 -12.39 -3.19 -16.94
C ALA A 575 -12.08 -4.66 -17.31
N LEU A 576 -11.37 -4.94 -18.39
CA LEU A 576 -10.89 -6.29 -18.72
C LEU A 576 -9.88 -6.81 -17.69
N PHE A 577 -8.96 -5.96 -17.21
CA PHE A 577 -8.03 -6.31 -16.13
C PHE A 577 -8.80 -6.71 -14.86
N ASN A 578 -9.71 -5.86 -14.41
CA ASN A 578 -10.50 -6.11 -13.19
C ASN A 578 -11.47 -7.30 -13.37
N LEU A 579 -12.06 -7.51 -14.55
CA LEU A 579 -12.86 -8.72 -14.83
C LEU A 579 -11.99 -10.00 -14.80
N ARG A 580 -10.70 -9.93 -15.16
CA ARG A 580 -9.78 -11.05 -14.98
C ARG A 580 -9.47 -11.33 -13.50
N GLN A 581 -9.37 -10.31 -12.65
CA GLN A 581 -9.24 -10.49 -11.20
C GLN A 581 -10.54 -11.05 -10.58
N LEU A 582 -11.69 -10.56 -11.02
CA LEU A 582 -13.00 -11.08 -10.62
C LEU A 582 -13.18 -12.54 -11.01
N HIS A 583 -12.66 -12.99 -12.15
CA HIS A 583 -12.65 -14.41 -12.50
C HIS A 583 -11.96 -15.25 -11.42
N PHE A 584 -10.79 -14.83 -10.95
CA PHE A 584 -10.07 -15.54 -9.89
C PHE A 584 -10.80 -15.52 -8.55
N GLY A 585 -11.29 -14.35 -8.12
CA GLY A 585 -12.04 -14.22 -6.86
C GLY A 585 -13.35 -15.03 -6.87
N ILE A 586 -14.11 -14.98 -7.96
CA ILE A 586 -15.37 -15.73 -8.09
C ILE A 586 -15.10 -17.23 -8.24
N PHE A 587 -14.02 -17.65 -8.91
CA PHE A 587 -13.62 -19.07 -8.94
C PHE A 587 -13.20 -19.59 -7.55
N ASP A 588 -12.39 -18.83 -6.81
CA ASP A 588 -11.97 -19.14 -5.43
C ASP A 588 -13.18 -19.34 -4.51
N MET A 589 -14.15 -18.41 -4.54
CA MET A 589 -15.41 -18.56 -3.82
C MET A 589 -16.20 -19.79 -4.33
N THR A 590 -16.36 -19.97 -5.64
CA THR A 590 -17.14 -21.08 -6.23
C THR A 590 -16.66 -22.47 -5.78
N VAL A 591 -15.33 -22.68 -5.65
CA VAL A 591 -14.79 -24.00 -5.23
C VAL A 591 -14.75 -24.19 -3.71
N HIS A 592 -14.77 -23.11 -2.92
CA HIS A 592 -14.76 -23.15 -1.46
C HIS A 592 -16.12 -22.90 -0.79
N GLU A 593 -17.15 -22.51 -1.56
CA GLU A 593 -18.52 -22.31 -1.12
C GLU A 593 -19.54 -23.32 -1.73
N PRO A 594 -19.26 -24.63 -1.79
CA PRO A 594 -20.23 -25.58 -2.33
C PRO A 594 -21.45 -25.72 -1.41
N ALA A 595 -22.65 -25.76 -2.00
CA ALA A 595 -23.91 -25.89 -1.27
C ALA A 595 -24.04 -27.20 -0.46
N SER A 596 -23.28 -28.24 -0.83
CA SER A 596 -23.12 -29.48 -0.08
C SER A 596 -21.79 -30.15 -0.42
N HIS A 597 -21.35 -31.11 0.40
CA HIS A 597 -20.15 -31.90 0.13
C HIS A 597 -20.25 -32.65 -1.22
N GLU A 598 -21.41 -33.25 -1.48
CA GLU A 598 -21.73 -33.94 -2.74
C GLU A 598 -21.61 -33.01 -3.97
N ALA A 599 -21.80 -31.69 -3.80
CA ALA A 599 -21.65 -30.72 -4.88
C ALA A 599 -20.18 -30.50 -5.28
N ILE A 600 -19.23 -30.45 -4.32
CA ILE A 600 -17.81 -30.34 -4.65
C ILE A 600 -17.22 -31.68 -5.14
N GLU A 601 -17.69 -32.82 -4.59
CA GLU A 601 -17.37 -34.14 -5.14
C GLU A 601 -17.76 -34.25 -6.62
N LYS A 602 -18.91 -33.71 -7.02
CA LYS A 602 -19.41 -33.75 -8.41
C LYS A 602 -18.90 -32.62 -9.31
N MET A 603 -18.18 -31.63 -8.78
CA MET A 603 -17.74 -30.48 -9.56
C MET A 603 -16.61 -30.84 -10.55
N ASN A 604 -16.79 -30.50 -11.83
CA ASN A 604 -15.72 -30.50 -12.82
C ASN A 604 -14.93 -29.19 -12.73
N ILE A 605 -13.91 -29.15 -11.86
CA ILE A 605 -13.21 -27.92 -11.47
C ILE A 605 -12.53 -27.23 -12.68
N SER A 606 -11.90 -28.00 -13.58
CA SER A 606 -11.27 -27.45 -14.80
C SER A 606 -12.29 -26.79 -15.73
N GLU A 607 -13.45 -27.43 -15.92
CA GLU A 607 -14.55 -26.88 -16.68
C GLU A 607 -15.15 -25.62 -16.02
N THR A 608 -15.30 -25.62 -14.69
CA THR A 608 -15.76 -24.45 -13.92
C THR A 608 -14.81 -23.27 -14.11
N TYR A 609 -13.49 -23.48 -14.00
CA TYR A 609 -12.46 -22.47 -14.22
C TYR A 609 -12.57 -21.86 -15.63
N ASN A 610 -12.56 -22.70 -16.68
CA ASN A 610 -12.62 -22.21 -18.06
C ASN A 610 -13.94 -21.51 -18.41
N LYS A 611 -15.08 -21.99 -17.88
CA LYS A 611 -16.38 -21.31 -18.01
C LYS A 611 -16.37 -19.94 -17.34
N LEU A 612 -16.01 -19.87 -16.07
CA LEU A 612 -16.00 -18.61 -15.32
C LEU A 612 -15.04 -17.59 -15.94
N ARG A 613 -13.86 -18.02 -16.42
CA ARG A 613 -12.95 -17.13 -17.17
C ARG A 613 -13.66 -16.48 -18.34
N LYS A 614 -14.31 -17.28 -19.20
CA LYS A 614 -15.01 -16.80 -20.39
C LYS A 614 -16.23 -15.94 -20.04
N GLU A 615 -17.04 -16.35 -19.07
CA GLU A 615 -18.27 -15.65 -18.67
C GLU A 615 -18.03 -14.33 -17.93
N ILE A 616 -16.84 -14.13 -17.35
CA ILE A 616 -16.49 -12.93 -16.59
C ILE A 616 -15.60 -12.01 -17.45
N SER A 617 -14.48 -12.50 -17.98
CA SER A 617 -13.56 -11.69 -18.81
C SER A 617 -14.04 -11.47 -20.25
N GLN A 618 -15.00 -12.25 -20.72
CA GLN A 618 -15.52 -12.25 -22.10
C GLN A 618 -14.50 -12.63 -23.19
N ILE A 619 -13.23 -12.87 -22.84
CA ILE A 619 -12.16 -13.26 -23.76
C ILE A 619 -12.27 -14.76 -24.10
N GLU A 620 -12.13 -15.08 -25.39
CA GLU A 620 -12.31 -16.44 -25.91
C GLU A 620 -11.04 -17.30 -25.73
N GLY A 621 -11.23 -18.61 -25.53
CA GLY A 621 -10.18 -19.62 -25.59
C GLY A 621 -10.53 -20.75 -26.57
N PRO A 622 -9.73 -21.83 -26.59
CA PRO A 622 -9.95 -23.02 -27.41
C PRO A 622 -11.34 -23.66 -27.29
N GLU A 623 -12.15 -23.32 -26.28
CA GLU A 623 -13.55 -23.73 -26.22
C GLU A 623 -14.40 -23.23 -27.42
N VAL A 624 -14.05 -22.10 -28.07
CA VAL A 624 -14.72 -21.68 -29.34
C VAL A 624 -14.15 -22.39 -30.57
N LEU A 625 -12.98 -23.01 -30.45
CA LEU A 625 -12.35 -23.85 -31.47
C LEU A 625 -12.78 -25.33 -31.36
N GLY A 626 -13.84 -25.61 -30.59
CA GLY A 626 -14.41 -26.96 -30.43
C GLY A 626 -13.71 -27.86 -29.43
N GLN A 627 -12.74 -27.36 -28.63
CA GLN A 627 -12.00 -28.18 -27.66
C GLN A 627 -12.74 -28.40 -26.32
N GLY A 628 -13.99 -27.98 -26.21
CA GLY A 628 -14.76 -28.02 -24.96
C GLY A 628 -14.18 -27.08 -23.89
N ASN A 629 -14.63 -27.22 -22.64
CA ASN A 629 -14.17 -26.39 -21.51
C ASN A 629 -13.07 -27.08 -20.66
N GLU A 630 -12.52 -28.21 -21.11
CA GLU A 630 -11.53 -28.99 -20.36
C GLU A 630 -10.08 -28.80 -20.87
N TRP A 631 -9.88 -27.96 -21.91
CA TRP A 631 -8.61 -27.80 -22.63
C TRP A 631 -7.43 -27.28 -21.79
N GLY A 632 -7.72 -26.63 -20.65
CA GLY A 632 -6.76 -25.91 -19.84
C GLY A 632 -7.02 -26.11 -18.35
N HIS A 633 -5.96 -26.06 -17.57
CA HIS A 633 -5.96 -26.39 -16.14
C HIS A 633 -5.31 -25.28 -15.33
N GLY A 634 -5.60 -24.01 -15.64
CA GLY A 634 -5.00 -22.86 -14.98
C GLY A 634 -5.12 -22.87 -13.45
N GLN A 635 -6.16 -23.49 -12.88
CA GLN A 635 -6.27 -23.69 -11.43
C GLN A 635 -5.14 -24.56 -10.85
N ALA A 636 -4.60 -25.51 -11.63
CA ALA A 636 -3.45 -26.34 -11.27
C ALA A 636 -2.12 -25.55 -11.30
N THR A 637 -2.13 -24.35 -11.89
CA THR A 637 -1.01 -23.38 -11.86
C THR A 637 -1.22 -22.26 -10.82
N PHE A 638 -2.35 -22.23 -10.13
CA PHE A 638 -2.78 -21.09 -9.32
C PHE A 638 -2.31 -21.20 -7.85
N GLY A 639 -1.02 -20.92 -7.63
CA GLY A 639 -0.31 -21.04 -6.35
C GLY A 639 -1.05 -20.49 -5.13
N HIS A 640 -1.69 -19.33 -5.24
CA HIS A 640 -2.48 -18.69 -4.17
C HIS A 640 -3.45 -19.63 -3.46
N LEU A 641 -4.24 -20.39 -4.24
CA LEU A 641 -5.30 -21.25 -3.71
C LEU A 641 -4.78 -22.46 -2.92
N MET A 642 -3.49 -22.77 -3.05
CA MET A 642 -2.78 -23.81 -2.27
C MET A 642 -1.66 -23.21 -1.42
N GLY A 643 -1.64 -21.88 -1.25
CA GLY A 643 -0.61 -21.09 -0.56
C GLY A 643 -1.20 -20.13 0.48
N GLY A 644 -2.35 -20.51 1.07
CA GLY A 644 -2.96 -19.76 2.17
C GLY A 644 -3.89 -18.60 1.76
N TYR A 645 -4.14 -18.39 0.46
CA TYR A 645 -5.16 -17.44 -0.05
C TYR A 645 -6.49 -18.13 -0.43
N ASP A 646 -6.69 -19.36 0.01
CA ASP A 646 -7.93 -20.13 -0.12
C ASP A 646 -9.12 -19.44 0.57
N ALA A 647 -10.19 -19.20 -0.20
CA ALA A 647 -11.32 -18.33 0.11
C ALA A 647 -10.86 -16.95 0.64
N GLY A 648 -9.97 -16.33 -0.13
CA GLY A 648 -9.25 -15.12 0.23
C GLY A 648 -8.72 -14.30 -0.95
N TYR A 649 -8.83 -14.78 -2.20
CA TYR A 649 -8.29 -14.07 -3.36
C TYR A 649 -9.02 -12.74 -3.65
N TYR A 650 -10.27 -12.59 -3.19
CA TYR A 650 -10.98 -11.31 -3.20
C TYR A 650 -10.23 -10.19 -2.44
N GLY A 651 -9.33 -10.58 -1.51
CA GLY A 651 -8.54 -9.68 -0.67
C GLY A 651 -7.74 -8.65 -1.45
N TYR A 652 -7.28 -8.98 -2.66
CA TYR A 652 -6.59 -8.05 -3.56
C TYR A 652 -7.49 -6.89 -4.02
N LEU A 653 -8.77 -7.16 -4.29
CA LEU A 653 -9.74 -6.15 -4.74
C LEU A 653 -10.36 -5.37 -3.56
N SER A 654 -10.61 -6.01 -2.42
CA SER A 654 -11.08 -5.30 -1.21
C SER A 654 -10.01 -4.37 -0.67
N SER A 655 -8.75 -4.83 -0.63
CA SER A 655 -7.60 -3.98 -0.31
C SER A 655 -7.50 -2.77 -1.26
N GLN A 656 -7.79 -2.97 -2.56
CA GLN A 656 -7.72 -1.89 -3.55
C GLN A 656 -8.83 -0.85 -3.35
N VAL A 657 -10.00 -1.25 -2.87
CA VAL A 657 -11.05 -0.33 -2.41
C VAL A 657 -10.57 0.48 -1.21
N TYR A 658 -10.05 -0.17 -0.17
CA TYR A 658 -9.61 0.50 1.05
C TYR A 658 -8.43 1.46 0.79
N SER A 659 -7.46 1.04 -0.01
CA SER A 659 -6.29 1.83 -0.38
C SER A 659 -6.64 3.04 -1.24
N THR A 660 -7.57 2.87 -2.19
CA THR A 660 -8.07 3.99 -3.01
C THR A 660 -8.83 4.98 -2.14
N ASP A 661 -9.68 4.53 -1.20
CA ASP A 661 -10.41 5.43 -0.31
C ASP A 661 -9.48 6.20 0.66
N MET A 662 -8.44 5.55 1.19
CA MET A 662 -7.37 6.19 1.96
C MET A 662 -6.64 7.27 1.14
N PHE A 663 -6.19 6.92 -0.08
CA PHE A 663 -5.48 7.88 -0.93
C PHE A 663 -6.39 9.05 -1.35
N TYR A 664 -7.61 8.78 -1.79
CA TYR A 664 -8.54 9.83 -2.26
C TYR A 664 -9.09 10.73 -1.15
N THR A 665 -9.35 10.18 0.04
CA THR A 665 -9.85 10.98 1.17
C THR A 665 -8.76 11.86 1.79
N VAL A 666 -7.52 11.36 1.89
CA VAL A 666 -6.46 12.00 2.69
C VAL A 666 -5.34 12.61 1.86
N PHE A 667 -4.86 11.91 0.83
CA PHE A 667 -3.61 12.27 0.14
C PHE A 667 -3.79 12.92 -1.24
N LYS A 668 -4.83 12.61 -2.01
CA LYS A 668 -4.98 13.04 -3.43
C LYS A 668 -4.85 14.55 -3.66
N SER A 669 -5.18 15.38 -2.68
CA SER A 669 -5.06 16.85 -2.74
C SER A 669 -3.67 17.40 -2.42
N ASP A 670 -2.90 16.69 -1.58
CA ASP A 670 -1.47 16.93 -1.31
C ASP A 670 -0.75 15.62 -0.94
N PRO A 671 -0.30 14.83 -1.94
CA PRO A 671 0.45 13.60 -1.70
C PRO A 671 1.81 13.75 -1.01
N MET A 672 2.27 14.95 -0.65
CA MET A 672 3.51 15.16 0.13
C MET A 672 3.25 15.77 1.52
N ASN A 673 2.00 15.71 1.99
CA ASN A 673 1.58 16.18 3.30
C ASN A 673 2.13 15.29 4.43
N GLY A 674 3.33 15.61 4.92
CA GLY A 674 4.00 14.88 6.00
C GLY A 674 3.22 14.81 7.32
N LYS A 675 2.29 15.74 7.60
CA LYS A 675 1.40 15.61 8.78
C LYS A 675 0.44 14.43 8.63
N GLU A 676 -0.16 14.27 7.45
CA GLU A 676 -1.07 13.15 7.19
C GLU A 676 -0.30 11.84 6.93
N GLY A 677 0.93 11.92 6.39
CA GLY A 677 1.86 10.79 6.33
C GLY A 677 2.22 10.24 7.72
N ARG A 678 2.67 11.10 8.65
CA ARG A 678 2.94 10.70 10.05
C ARG A 678 1.67 10.17 10.73
N ARG A 679 0.49 10.76 10.47
CA ARG A 679 -0.79 10.23 10.98
C ARG A 679 -1.12 8.84 10.42
N TYR A 680 -0.89 8.61 9.14
CA TYR A 680 -1.05 7.30 8.51
C TYR A 680 -0.09 6.26 9.12
N ARG A 681 1.19 6.62 9.32
CA ARG A 681 2.14 5.81 10.09
C ARG A 681 1.55 5.43 11.45
N HIS A 682 1.25 6.38 12.33
CA HIS A 682 0.81 6.09 13.71
C HIS A 682 -0.53 5.37 13.84
N VAL A 683 -1.49 5.62 12.95
CA VAL A 683 -2.84 5.05 13.02
C VAL A 683 -2.91 3.71 12.30
N VAL A 684 -2.29 3.59 11.12
CA VAL A 684 -2.40 2.41 10.24
C VAL A 684 -1.20 1.48 10.42
N LEU A 685 0.01 1.95 10.14
CA LEU A 685 1.20 1.08 10.05
C LEU A 685 1.74 0.66 11.42
N GLU A 686 1.79 1.55 12.40
CA GLU A 686 2.42 1.26 13.71
C GLU A 686 1.64 0.20 14.52
N LYS A 687 0.43 -0.18 14.07
CA LYS A 687 -0.38 -1.23 14.68
C LYS A 687 0.03 -2.64 14.26
N GLY A 688 0.50 -2.83 13.03
CA GLY A 688 0.51 -4.16 12.39
C GLY A 688 -0.83 -4.88 12.63
N GLY A 689 -0.75 -6.15 13.00
CA GLY A 689 -1.91 -6.98 13.36
C GLY A 689 -2.51 -6.78 14.75
N SER A 690 -2.06 -5.81 15.58
CA SER A 690 -2.47 -5.69 17.00
C SER A 690 -3.90 -5.14 17.23
N GLN A 691 -4.56 -4.62 16.20
CA GLN A 691 -5.90 -4.03 16.25
C GLN A 691 -6.77 -4.57 15.11
N ASP A 692 -8.09 -4.67 15.30
CA ASP A 692 -9.00 -4.97 14.18
C ASP A 692 -8.91 -3.88 13.10
N GLU A 693 -8.69 -4.34 11.89
CA GLU A 693 -8.29 -3.53 10.76
C GLU A 693 -9.43 -2.61 10.27
N MET A 694 -10.70 -2.93 10.57
CA MET A 694 -11.83 -2.04 10.31
C MET A 694 -11.86 -0.88 11.32
N LYS A 695 -11.49 -1.11 12.57
CA LYS A 695 -11.27 -0.04 13.56
C LYS A 695 -10.13 0.87 13.11
N THR A 696 -9.02 0.30 12.65
CA THR A 696 -7.87 1.04 12.10
C THR A 696 -8.26 1.94 10.91
N LEU A 697 -8.98 1.41 9.91
CA LEU A 697 -9.49 2.23 8.80
C LEU A 697 -10.47 3.31 9.29
N THR A 698 -11.35 2.99 10.23
CA THR A 698 -12.33 3.94 10.76
C THR A 698 -11.68 5.09 11.53
N GLU A 699 -10.62 4.81 12.30
CA GLU A 699 -9.81 5.81 12.99
C GLU A 699 -9.00 6.69 12.01
N PHE A 700 -8.54 6.13 10.88
CA PHE A 700 -7.80 6.88 9.87
C PHE A 700 -8.68 7.73 8.95
N LEU A 701 -9.85 7.22 8.52
CA LEU A 701 -10.78 7.91 7.63
C LEU A 701 -11.79 8.81 8.37
N GLY A 702 -11.97 8.60 9.69
CA GLY A 702 -13.02 9.25 10.49
C GLY A 702 -14.43 8.71 10.23
N ARG A 703 -14.53 7.57 9.54
CA ARG A 703 -15.74 6.87 9.08
C ARG A 703 -15.37 5.48 8.57
N GLU A 704 -16.34 4.60 8.40
CA GLU A 704 -16.15 3.36 7.65
C GLU A 704 -15.67 3.63 6.21
N PRO A 705 -14.88 2.71 5.60
CA PRO A 705 -14.40 2.82 4.24
C PRO A 705 -15.53 2.65 3.21
N LYS A 706 -15.30 3.13 1.98
CA LYS A 706 -16.29 3.13 0.90
C LYS A 706 -15.72 2.73 -0.46
N THR A 707 -16.58 2.18 -1.30
CA THR A 707 -16.29 1.91 -2.72
C THR A 707 -16.36 3.14 -3.61
N ASP A 708 -16.90 4.28 -3.13
CA ASP A 708 -17.09 5.53 -3.89
C ASP A 708 -15.84 5.93 -4.70
N ALA A 709 -14.68 6.04 -4.04
CA ALA A 709 -13.43 6.48 -4.66
C ALA A 709 -12.88 5.46 -5.68
N PHE A 710 -13.00 4.16 -5.38
CA PHE A 710 -12.59 3.09 -6.29
C PHE A 710 -13.43 3.03 -7.57
N TYR A 711 -14.74 3.29 -7.46
CA TYR A 711 -15.60 3.41 -8.63
C TYR A 711 -15.32 4.68 -9.44
N GLU A 712 -15.05 5.83 -8.81
CA GLU A 712 -14.65 7.04 -9.53
C GLU A 712 -13.29 6.88 -10.25
N GLU A 713 -12.33 6.17 -9.65
CA GLU A 713 -11.04 5.82 -10.27
C GLU A 713 -11.23 4.97 -11.53
N LEU A 714 -12.09 3.95 -11.47
CA LEU A 714 -12.48 3.12 -12.62
C LEU A 714 -13.39 3.86 -13.64
N GLY A 715 -13.64 5.17 -13.46
CA GLY A 715 -14.46 6.00 -14.35
C GLY A 715 -15.98 5.88 -14.15
N TYR A 716 -16.46 5.13 -13.16
CA TYR A 716 -17.87 4.95 -12.84
C TYR A 716 -18.33 5.94 -11.76
N LYS A 717 -19.04 6.99 -12.17
CA LYS A 717 -19.67 7.90 -11.19
C LYS A 717 -20.86 7.21 -10.51
N LEU A 718 -20.87 7.25 -9.18
CA LEU A 718 -22.03 6.87 -8.38
C LEU A 718 -23.07 8.01 -8.42
N ASP A 719 -24.09 7.85 -9.26
CA ASP A 719 -25.31 8.67 -9.19
C ASP A 719 -26.10 8.33 -7.90
N VAL A 720 -25.71 8.94 -6.78
CA VAL A 720 -26.37 8.75 -5.47
C VAL A 720 -27.74 9.44 -5.47
N VAL A 721 -28.77 8.71 -5.90
CA VAL A 721 -30.16 9.16 -5.87
C VAL A 721 -30.68 9.13 -4.43
N HIS A 722 -30.55 10.26 -3.72
CA HIS A 722 -31.19 10.46 -2.42
C HIS A 722 -32.72 10.55 -2.55
N ILE A 723 -33.40 9.40 -2.47
CA ILE A 723 -34.86 9.34 -2.35
C ILE A 723 -35.27 9.91 -0.99
N HIS A 724 -35.66 11.18 -0.96
CA HIS A 724 -36.31 11.78 0.20
C HIS A 724 -37.76 11.28 0.28
N VAL A 725 -37.99 10.23 1.07
CA VAL A 725 -39.34 9.87 1.50
C VAL A 725 -39.81 10.93 2.49
N HIS A 726 -40.67 11.84 2.04
CA HIS A 726 -41.41 12.70 2.94
C HIS A 726 -42.49 11.87 3.64
N GLU A 727 -42.27 11.54 4.91
CA GLU A 727 -43.38 11.19 5.80
C GLU A 727 -44.36 12.37 5.84
N ALA A 728 -45.63 12.10 5.57
CA ALA A 728 -46.72 13.04 5.79
C ALA A 728 -47.33 12.74 7.16
N ASP A 729 -47.53 13.77 7.99
CA ASP A 729 -47.99 13.64 9.37
C ASP A 729 -49.27 12.79 9.49
N TYR A 730 -49.14 11.55 9.99
CA TYR A 730 -50.25 10.72 10.43
C TYR A 730 -49.95 10.14 11.82
N VAL A 731 -50.69 10.62 12.81
CA VAL A 731 -50.59 10.17 14.21
C VAL A 731 -51.23 8.79 14.34
N GLY A 732 -50.41 7.75 14.49
CA GLY A 732 -50.85 6.38 14.73
C GLY A 732 -49.77 5.57 15.45
N GLN A 733 -50.14 4.88 16.52
CA GLN A 733 -49.22 4.06 17.31
C GLN A 733 -48.99 2.70 16.62
N TYR A 734 -47.73 2.26 16.51
CA TYR A 734 -47.19 0.95 16.95
C TYR A 734 -45.73 0.81 16.44
N TYR A 735 -44.86 0.20 17.26
CA TYR A 735 -43.41 0.09 16.99
C TYR A 735 -43.02 -1.37 16.67
N GLU A 736 -42.44 -1.60 15.49
CA GLU A 736 -41.39 -2.61 15.27
C GLU A 736 -40.40 -2.06 14.22
N PRO A 737 -39.08 -2.33 14.32
CA PRO A 737 -38.07 -1.79 13.42
C PRO A 737 -37.95 -2.61 12.12
N MET A 738 -38.40 -2.05 11.00
CA MET A 738 -38.24 -2.69 9.68
C MET A 738 -36.85 -2.43 9.07
N GLN A 739 -36.33 -3.42 8.32
CA GLN A 739 -34.96 -3.46 7.82
C GLN A 739 -34.68 -2.43 6.71
N VAL A 740 -33.45 -1.90 6.67
CA VAL A 740 -32.97 -1.01 5.59
C VAL A 740 -32.67 -1.84 4.33
N LEU A 741 -33.61 -1.86 3.38
CA LEU A 741 -33.46 -2.54 2.10
C LEU A 741 -32.64 -1.71 1.10
N TYR A 742 -31.38 -2.11 0.87
CA TYR A 742 -30.61 -1.67 -0.29
C TYR A 742 -31.17 -2.32 -1.57
N LEU A 743 -31.80 -1.54 -2.45
CA LEU A 743 -32.35 -2.01 -3.73
C LEU A 743 -31.55 -1.47 -4.92
N ASN A 744 -31.22 -2.37 -5.85
CA ASN A 744 -30.44 -2.06 -7.05
C ASN A 744 -31.33 -1.48 -8.18
N ASN A 745 -30.77 -0.63 -9.04
CA ASN A 745 -31.49 0.22 -10.00
C ASN A 745 -32.46 -0.53 -10.93
N ASN A 746 -32.16 -1.76 -11.33
CA ASN A 746 -33.05 -2.54 -12.20
C ASN A 746 -34.40 -2.86 -11.53
N ARG A 747 -34.42 -3.08 -10.21
CA ARG A 747 -35.65 -3.37 -9.46
C ARG A 747 -36.55 -2.14 -9.34
N ILE A 748 -35.96 -0.94 -9.29
CA ILE A 748 -36.71 0.33 -9.34
C ILE A 748 -37.46 0.45 -10.67
N ILE A 749 -36.86 0.04 -11.78
CA ILE A 749 -37.50 0.05 -13.11
C ILE A 749 -38.64 -0.97 -13.18
N GLU A 750 -38.47 -2.19 -12.65
CA GLU A 750 -39.55 -3.18 -12.61
C GLU A 750 -40.70 -2.76 -11.67
N GLU A 751 -40.42 -2.28 -10.47
CA GLU A 751 -41.46 -1.90 -9.51
C GLU A 751 -42.19 -0.61 -9.93
N LEU A 752 -41.51 0.39 -10.53
CA LEU A 752 -42.19 1.50 -11.22
C LEU A 752 -43.05 1.01 -12.39
N SER A 753 -42.54 0.05 -13.18
CA SER A 753 -43.29 -0.53 -14.31
C SER A 753 -44.48 -1.36 -13.87
N ASN A 754 -44.50 -1.87 -12.63
CA ASN A 754 -45.62 -2.61 -12.04
C ASN A 754 -46.61 -1.67 -11.33
N TRP A 755 -46.11 -0.59 -10.71
CA TRP A 755 -46.91 0.48 -10.11
C TRP A 755 -47.71 1.25 -11.18
N LEU A 756 -47.06 1.65 -12.27
CA LEU A 756 -47.69 2.31 -13.44
C LEU A 756 -48.69 1.43 -14.22
N ARG A 757 -48.89 0.17 -13.81
CA ARG A 757 -49.86 -0.77 -14.43
C ARG A 757 -51.13 -1.00 -13.60
N ARG A 758 -51.34 -0.27 -12.49
CA ARG A 758 -52.53 -0.41 -11.63
C ARG A 758 -53.38 0.86 -11.58
N ASP A 759 -54.44 0.81 -12.38
CA ASP A 759 -55.66 1.65 -12.36
C ASP A 759 -55.57 3.13 -12.81
N TYR A 760 -56.76 3.68 -13.10
CA TYR A 760 -56.98 4.72 -14.12
C TYR A 760 -57.44 6.07 -13.56
N CYS A 761 -56.86 7.17 -14.07
CA CYS A 761 -57.59 8.19 -14.86
C CYS A 761 -56.63 9.28 -15.40
N VAL A 762 -56.91 9.79 -16.59
CA VAL A 762 -56.11 10.86 -17.25
C VAL A 762 -57.04 12.00 -17.68
N PRO A 763 -56.65 13.26 -17.42
CA PRO A 763 -56.70 14.26 -18.48
C PRO A 763 -55.47 15.18 -18.53
N THR A 764 -54.76 15.11 -19.67
CA THR A 764 -54.08 16.23 -20.35
C THR A 764 -53.04 17.07 -19.59
N VAL A 765 -51.76 16.82 -19.89
CA VAL A 765 -50.72 17.87 -19.99
C VAL A 765 -50.01 17.68 -21.34
N LEU A 766 -49.80 18.78 -22.09
CA LEU A 766 -49.07 18.72 -23.36
C LEU A 766 -47.55 18.65 -23.13
N LEU A 767 -46.88 17.76 -23.87
CA LEU A 767 -45.43 17.82 -24.09
C LEU A 767 -45.16 18.08 -25.57
N SER A 768 -44.66 19.28 -25.88
CA SER A 768 -44.36 19.72 -27.24
C SER A 768 -43.04 19.12 -27.75
N ILE A 769 -43.10 18.37 -28.84
CA ILE A 769 -41.93 17.80 -29.52
C ILE A 769 -41.48 18.75 -30.64
N PRO A 770 -40.21 19.22 -30.68
CA PRO A 770 -39.66 19.91 -31.84
C PRO A 770 -39.51 18.94 -33.04
N PRO A 771 -39.85 19.36 -34.28
CA PRO A 771 -40.02 18.43 -35.39
C PRO A 771 -38.69 17.98 -36.03
N ASN A 772 -38.75 16.77 -36.60
CA ASN A 772 -37.64 16.15 -37.33
C ASN A 772 -37.64 16.57 -38.82
N ASN A 773 -36.45 16.71 -39.41
CA ASN A 773 -36.22 16.78 -40.86
C ASN A 773 -35.09 15.78 -41.18
N ASN A 774 -35.07 15.05 -42.30
CA ASN A 774 -35.89 15.17 -43.51
C ASN A 774 -36.24 13.77 -44.09
N ARG A 775 -37.08 13.72 -45.14
CA ARG A 775 -37.64 12.50 -45.74
C ARG A 775 -36.77 11.88 -46.84
N SER A 776 -36.87 10.56 -46.97
CA SER A 776 -37.14 9.90 -48.26
C SER A 776 -38.04 8.67 -48.03
N ALA A 777 -38.63 8.09 -49.07
CA ALA A 777 -39.64 7.03 -48.93
C ALA A 777 -39.68 6.09 -50.13
N HIS A 778 -40.02 4.81 -49.90
CA HIS A 778 -40.82 3.88 -50.73
C HIS A 778 -40.87 2.54 -49.96
N SER A 779 -42.04 1.98 -49.59
CA SER A 779 -43.09 1.38 -50.43
C SER A 779 -42.76 -0.02 -50.95
N LEU A 780 -43.28 -1.07 -50.28
CA LEU A 780 -44.01 -2.18 -50.91
C LEU A 780 -44.72 -3.07 -49.86
N THR A 781 -45.58 -4.00 -50.31
CA THR A 781 -46.60 -4.70 -49.52
C THR A 781 -46.62 -6.22 -49.71
N HIS A 782 -47.28 -6.94 -48.77
CA HIS A 782 -47.52 -8.40 -48.75
C HIS A 782 -46.27 -9.25 -48.40
N SER A 783 -46.37 -10.42 -47.76
CA SER A 783 -47.44 -11.44 -47.78
C SER A 783 -47.94 -11.92 -46.40
N THR A 784 -49.04 -12.69 -46.39
CA THR A 784 -49.63 -13.40 -45.23
C THR A 784 -50.21 -14.75 -45.67
N LYS A 785 -50.46 -15.68 -44.70
CA LYS A 785 -51.04 -17.05 -44.86
C LYS A 785 -50.09 -18.09 -45.46
N SER A 786 -50.15 -19.41 -45.17
CA SER A 786 -50.84 -20.25 -44.14
C SER A 786 -50.25 -21.70 -44.23
N VAL A 787 -50.64 -22.78 -43.52
CA VAL A 787 -51.84 -23.14 -42.71
C VAL A 787 -51.50 -24.24 -41.66
N SER A 788 -52.52 -24.88 -41.08
CA SER A 788 -52.53 -26.00 -40.11
C SER A 788 -52.06 -27.37 -40.72
N GLN A 789 -52.16 -28.58 -40.11
CA GLN A 789 -53.11 -29.15 -39.12
C GLN A 789 -52.58 -30.53 -38.60
N SER A 790 -52.73 -30.94 -37.33
CA SER A 790 -53.80 -31.86 -36.81
C SER A 790 -53.45 -32.34 -35.37
N VAL A 791 -54.34 -32.30 -34.34
CA VAL A 791 -55.26 -33.38 -33.81
C VAL A 791 -54.50 -34.57 -33.14
N ASN A 792 -54.76 -35.06 -31.91
CA ASN A 792 -56.04 -35.27 -31.19
C ASN A 792 -55.98 -35.25 -29.61
N ARG A 793 -57.16 -35.46 -28.99
CA ARG A 793 -57.62 -35.47 -27.55
C ARG A 793 -57.01 -36.59 -26.66
N TYR A 794 -57.08 -36.58 -25.30
CA TYR A 794 -58.29 -36.61 -24.42
C TYR A 794 -58.09 -36.16 -22.94
N LEU A 795 -59.23 -35.96 -22.25
CA LEU A 795 -59.50 -35.79 -20.79
C LEU A 795 -60.55 -36.90 -20.37
N PRO A 796 -60.97 -37.14 -19.09
CA PRO A 796 -61.01 -36.22 -17.92
C PRO A 796 -60.82 -36.80 -16.47
N VAL A 797 -60.76 -35.86 -15.51
CA VAL A 797 -61.34 -35.78 -14.13
C VAL A 797 -61.91 -37.04 -13.42
N ALA A 798 -61.59 -37.17 -12.12
CA ALA A 798 -62.48 -37.74 -11.08
C ALA A 798 -62.28 -37.06 -9.70
N GLN A 799 -63.34 -36.96 -8.89
CA GLN A 799 -63.34 -36.58 -7.45
C GLN A 799 -64.12 -37.63 -6.64
N SER A 800 -63.72 -37.99 -5.42
CA SER A 800 -64.66 -38.46 -4.37
C SER A 800 -64.05 -38.60 -2.94
N THR A 801 -64.64 -37.83 -2.01
CA THR A 801 -65.04 -38.12 -0.61
C THR A 801 -64.40 -39.22 0.28
N LEU A 802 -64.39 -38.91 1.58
CA LEU A 802 -64.14 -39.75 2.79
C LEU A 802 -65.02 -41.02 2.90
N PRO A 803 -64.69 -41.93 3.84
CA PRO A 803 -65.55 -42.04 5.05
C PRO A 803 -64.80 -42.27 6.39
N GLU A 804 -65.53 -42.13 7.51
CA GLU A 804 -65.08 -42.36 8.90
C GLU A 804 -65.43 -43.77 9.44
N LYS A 805 -64.65 -44.25 10.45
CA LYS A 805 -65.00 -45.09 11.64
C LYS A 805 -63.69 -45.66 12.24
N THR A 806 -63.23 -45.48 13.48
CA THR A 806 -63.79 -45.30 14.86
C THR A 806 -64.06 -46.64 15.61
N ILE A 807 -63.64 -46.71 16.90
CA ILE A 807 -64.11 -47.54 18.05
C ILE A 807 -63.13 -48.60 18.68
N HIS A 808 -62.67 -48.30 19.93
CA HIS A 808 -62.35 -49.18 21.10
C HIS A 808 -61.15 -50.18 21.12
N THR A 809 -60.57 -50.61 22.27
CA THR A 809 -60.83 -50.38 23.73
C THR A 809 -59.61 -50.69 24.67
N GLU A 810 -59.61 -50.11 25.89
CA GLU A 810 -58.95 -50.58 27.15
C GLU A 810 -57.39 -50.64 27.18
N LYS A 811 -56.63 -50.44 28.28
CA LYS A 811 -56.82 -50.17 29.74
C LYS A 811 -55.44 -49.70 30.33
N GLU A 812 -55.18 -49.19 31.55
CA GLU A 812 -55.86 -48.89 32.84
C GLU A 812 -55.56 -47.42 33.28
N MET A 813 -56.27 -46.74 34.20
CA MET A 813 -56.13 -46.63 35.69
C MET A 813 -54.68 -46.62 36.25
N SER A 814 -54.28 -45.73 37.17
CA SER A 814 -54.98 -45.13 38.34
C SER A 814 -54.49 -43.68 38.69
N THR A 815 -55.35 -42.67 38.95
CA THR A 815 -55.68 -42.02 40.27
C THR A 815 -54.50 -41.49 41.14
N GLU A 816 -54.53 -40.36 41.88
CA GLU A 816 -55.49 -39.26 42.13
C GLU A 816 -54.80 -38.08 42.91
N THR A 817 -55.50 -36.97 43.19
CA THR A 817 -55.43 -35.94 44.30
C THR A 817 -54.22 -35.81 45.25
N ASP A 818 -53.88 -34.71 45.95
CA ASP A 818 -54.43 -33.35 46.28
C ASP A 818 -53.18 -32.45 46.60
N SER A 819 -53.13 -31.11 46.65
CA SER A 819 -53.97 -30.01 47.15
C SER A 819 -53.82 -29.63 48.65
N HIS A 820 -54.01 -28.33 48.94
CA HIS A 820 -53.75 -27.57 50.19
C HIS A 820 -52.26 -27.37 50.63
N HIS A 821 -51.74 -26.19 51.02
CA HIS A 821 -52.16 -25.03 51.83
C HIS A 821 -51.86 -25.11 53.34
N HIS A 822 -50.89 -24.31 53.79
CA HIS A 822 -50.93 -23.60 55.08
C HIS A 822 -50.24 -22.22 54.97
N GLN A 823 -50.64 -21.29 55.84
CA GLN A 823 -50.20 -19.88 55.89
C GLN A 823 -49.63 -19.55 57.29
N GLN A 824 -49.34 -18.25 57.52
CA GLN A 824 -48.99 -17.57 58.79
C GLN A 824 -47.47 -17.54 59.10
N GLN A 825 -46.86 -16.42 59.53
CA GLN A 825 -47.35 -15.06 59.82
C GLN A 825 -46.21 -14.01 59.70
N GLN A 826 -46.54 -12.71 59.59
CA GLN A 826 -45.63 -11.54 59.70
C GLN A 826 -45.63 -11.00 61.17
N PRO A 827 -45.05 -9.81 61.55
CA PRO A 827 -44.18 -8.82 60.86
C PRO A 827 -42.94 -8.35 61.68
N GLY A 828 -42.17 -7.35 61.20
CA GLY A 828 -41.19 -6.61 62.05
C GLY A 828 -40.19 -5.67 61.35
N GLU A 829 -40.58 -4.41 61.13
CA GLU A 829 -39.71 -3.21 60.98
C GLU A 829 -39.67 -2.45 62.34
N PRO A 830 -38.74 -1.48 62.66
CA PRO A 830 -38.23 -0.41 61.77
C PRO A 830 -36.76 0.12 62.02
N GLU A 831 -36.41 1.20 61.29
CA GLU A 831 -35.33 2.20 61.51
C GLU A 831 -35.55 3.09 62.78
N PRO A 832 -34.65 4.02 63.26
CA PRO A 832 -33.57 4.76 62.54
C PRO A 832 -32.25 5.09 63.32
N GLU A 833 -31.49 6.05 62.76
CA GLU A 833 -30.31 6.87 63.20
C GLU A 833 -30.28 7.41 64.67
N PRO A 834 -29.18 8.03 65.23
CA PRO A 834 -28.07 8.80 64.60
C PRO A 834 -26.62 8.73 65.23
N GLU A 835 -25.74 9.66 64.83
CA GLU A 835 -24.35 9.95 65.32
C GLU A 835 -24.27 10.54 66.76
N PRO A 836 -23.07 10.77 67.38
CA PRO A 836 -22.25 12.00 67.11
C PRO A 836 -20.70 11.94 67.31
N GLU A 837 -19.95 12.89 66.73
CA GLU A 837 -18.60 13.33 67.20
C GLU A 837 -18.69 14.41 68.32
N PRO A 838 -17.61 14.78 69.06
CA PRO A 838 -16.67 15.87 68.66
C PRO A 838 -15.22 15.63 69.22
N ASP A 839 -14.22 16.53 69.45
CA ASP A 839 -13.93 17.99 69.38
C ASP A 839 -12.37 18.16 69.58
N HIS A 840 -11.58 19.21 69.30
CA HIS A 840 -11.56 20.34 68.33
C HIS A 840 -10.14 20.99 68.32
N SER A 841 -9.74 21.74 67.27
CA SER A 841 -8.93 22.99 67.43
C SER A 841 -8.97 23.91 66.19
N HIS A 842 -8.73 25.21 66.37
CA HIS A 842 -8.97 26.29 65.37
C HIS A 842 -7.87 27.37 65.42
N SER A 843 -7.56 28.11 64.34
CA SER A 843 -8.22 29.40 63.98
C SER A 843 -7.61 29.93 62.64
N HIS A 844 -8.35 30.24 61.56
CA HIS A 844 -9.27 31.36 61.25
C HIS A 844 -8.64 32.58 60.52
N SER A 845 -8.95 32.77 59.23
CA SER A 845 -9.48 34.05 58.68
C SER A 845 -9.93 34.03 57.19
N HIS A 846 -11.26 34.03 56.98
CA HIS A 846 -12.04 34.77 55.96
C HIS A 846 -11.92 34.57 54.41
N ARG A 847 -13.08 34.19 53.82
CA ARG A 847 -13.61 34.43 52.43
C ARG A 847 -12.99 33.62 51.25
N PRO A 848 -13.73 33.41 50.13
CA PRO A 848 -15.12 32.90 50.03
C PRO A 848 -15.32 31.82 48.92
N ARG A 849 -16.46 31.11 48.93
CA ARG A 849 -16.96 30.29 47.78
C ARG A 849 -17.77 31.18 46.79
N PRO A 850 -18.20 30.68 45.61
CA PRO A 850 -17.42 30.01 44.55
C PRO A 850 -17.67 30.66 43.16
N HIS A 851 -16.78 30.49 42.18
CA HIS A 851 -17.03 30.99 40.81
C HIS A 851 -16.71 30.00 39.69
N HIS A 852 -17.73 29.69 38.88
CA HIS A 852 -17.56 29.27 37.49
C HIS A 852 -16.69 30.28 36.73
N ARG A 853 -15.79 29.81 35.86
CA ARG A 853 -15.41 30.62 34.70
C ARG A 853 -16.61 30.65 33.74
N PRO A 854 -17.05 31.83 33.26
CA PRO A 854 -18.23 31.91 32.39
C PRO A 854 -17.93 31.29 31.02
N ARG A 855 -18.84 30.42 30.55
CA ARG A 855 -18.93 30.15 29.11
C ARG A 855 -19.37 31.46 28.44
N LEU A 856 -18.54 32.02 27.55
CA LEU A 856 -18.91 33.20 26.79
C LEU A 856 -20.16 32.88 25.93
N PRO A 857 -21.26 33.65 26.04
CA PRO A 857 -22.45 33.38 25.26
C PRO A 857 -22.18 33.68 23.78
N ILE A 858 -22.24 32.63 22.95
CA ILE A 858 -22.12 32.77 21.50
C ILE A 858 -23.41 33.39 20.97
N ARG A 859 -23.32 34.62 20.45
CA ARG A 859 -24.40 35.33 19.77
C ARG A 859 -24.41 34.95 18.29
N THR A 860 -25.55 34.50 17.81
CA THR A 860 -25.76 34.14 16.41
C THR A 860 -26.48 35.26 15.66
N TYR A 861 -25.87 35.73 14.58
CA TYR A 861 -26.42 36.78 13.72
C TYR A 861 -26.97 36.13 12.46
N HIS A 862 -28.30 36.18 12.31
CA HIS A 862 -29.02 35.54 11.22
C HIS A 862 -29.51 36.58 10.18
N CYS A 863 -29.59 36.16 8.91
CA CYS A 863 -30.18 36.96 7.85
C CYS A 863 -31.66 37.23 8.14
N ARG A 864 -32.05 38.48 8.41
CA ARG A 864 -33.43 38.87 8.76
C ARG A 864 -34.50 38.57 7.68
N PHE A 865 -34.12 38.12 6.49
CA PHE A 865 -35.05 37.75 5.41
C PHE A 865 -35.19 36.24 5.15
N CYS A 866 -34.29 35.40 5.68
CA CYS A 866 -34.35 33.94 5.50
C CYS A 866 -33.87 33.11 6.70
N SER A 867 -33.62 33.76 7.83
CA SER A 867 -33.20 33.19 9.12
C SER A 867 -31.95 32.30 9.12
N HIS A 868 -31.21 32.23 8.02
CA HIS A 868 -29.93 31.51 7.94
C HIS A 868 -28.85 32.22 8.74
N LEU A 869 -28.01 31.44 9.43
CA LEU A 869 -26.87 31.92 10.20
C LEU A 869 -25.83 32.57 9.27
N LEU A 870 -25.35 33.76 9.63
CA LEU A 870 -24.30 34.48 8.90
C LEU A 870 -22.97 34.47 9.68
N VAL A 871 -23.02 34.74 10.98
CA VAL A 871 -21.87 34.78 11.90
C VAL A 871 -22.30 34.31 13.29
N ALA A 872 -21.41 33.60 13.97
CA ALA A 872 -21.50 33.31 15.40
C ALA A 872 -20.27 33.92 16.11
N THR A 873 -20.48 34.72 17.16
CA THR A 873 -19.38 35.44 17.85
C THR A 873 -19.72 35.69 19.33
N THR A 874 -18.71 35.91 20.16
CA THR A 874 -18.86 36.21 21.60
C THR A 874 -18.94 37.72 21.90
N GLN A 875 -18.78 38.57 20.88
CA GLN A 875 -18.97 40.03 20.99
C GLN A 875 -20.35 40.47 20.49
N ASP A 876 -20.77 41.68 20.91
CA ASP A 876 -22.03 42.28 20.45
C ASP A 876 -21.77 43.18 19.23
N LEU A 877 -22.19 42.73 18.05
CA LEU A 877 -22.10 43.54 16.82
C LEU A 877 -23.21 44.62 16.85
N LEU A 878 -22.81 45.86 17.11
CA LEU A 878 -23.72 47.02 17.09
C LEU A 878 -24.44 47.12 15.74
N SER A 879 -25.77 47.25 15.79
CA SER A 879 -26.62 47.14 14.61
C SER A 879 -26.58 48.40 13.73
N GLY A 880 -25.50 48.53 12.96
CA GLY A 880 -25.28 49.60 11.99
C GLY A 880 -24.04 49.42 11.10
N GLU A 881 -23.02 48.70 11.56
CA GLU A 881 -21.68 48.69 10.93
C GLU A 881 -21.49 47.59 9.87
N ILE A 882 -22.27 47.66 8.78
CA ILE A 882 -21.97 46.94 7.53
C ILE A 882 -21.70 47.98 6.42
N PRO A 883 -20.42 48.32 6.14
CA PRO A 883 -20.09 49.45 5.28
C PRO A 883 -20.44 49.28 3.79
N ARG A 884 -20.75 50.40 3.12
CA ARG A 884 -20.86 50.49 1.65
C ARG A 884 -19.47 50.76 1.02
N ARG A 885 -19.31 50.36 -0.24
CA ARG A 885 -18.04 50.48 -0.99
C ARG A 885 -17.74 51.90 -1.48
N GLY A 886 -16.46 52.26 -1.47
CA GLY A 886 -15.81 53.31 -2.28
C GLY A 886 -14.40 52.84 -2.68
N GLY A 887 -13.87 53.31 -3.81
CA GLY A 887 -12.52 52.94 -4.31
C GLY A 887 -11.39 53.78 -3.70
N LEU A 888 -10.11 53.57 -4.00
CA LEU A 888 -9.45 52.61 -4.92
C LEU A 888 -8.21 51.98 -4.21
N ALA A 889 -7.64 50.90 -4.76
CA ALA A 889 -6.72 50.01 -4.04
C ALA A 889 -5.21 50.27 -4.28
N GLN A 890 -4.36 49.77 -3.36
CA GLN A 890 -3.15 48.98 -3.72
C GLN A 890 -2.58 48.11 -2.56
N ASP A 891 -2.63 46.79 -2.78
CA ASP A 891 -1.87 45.61 -2.28
C ASP A 891 -1.01 45.56 -0.99
N ARG A 892 -1.17 44.42 -0.27
CA ARG A 892 -0.16 43.56 0.42
C ARG A 892 0.76 44.17 1.53
N ALA A 893 1.13 43.47 2.60
CA ALA A 893 0.63 42.26 3.28
C ALA A 893 1.33 42.10 4.66
N LEU A 894 0.71 41.38 5.60
CA LEU A 894 1.27 40.87 6.88
C LEU A 894 1.70 41.89 7.96
N ILE A 895 1.53 41.52 9.25
CA ILE A 895 2.52 41.62 10.35
C ILE A 895 1.95 40.98 11.64
N VAL A 896 2.83 40.32 12.41
CA VAL A 896 2.56 39.75 13.75
C VAL A 896 3.30 40.60 14.80
N PRO A 897 2.74 40.86 16.00
CA PRO A 897 3.38 41.74 16.98
C PRO A 897 4.52 41.06 17.76
N LEU A 898 5.61 41.80 18.02
CA LEU A 898 6.69 41.47 18.96
C LEU A 898 7.03 42.69 19.85
N PRO A 899 7.47 42.50 21.11
CA PRO A 899 7.90 43.60 21.98
C PRO A 899 9.44 43.84 21.99
N SER A 900 9.85 45.05 21.56
CA SER A 900 10.80 45.98 22.24
C SER A 900 11.94 45.39 23.13
N ARG A 901 13.26 45.69 23.03
CA ARG A 901 14.09 46.88 22.62
C ARG A 901 15.60 46.44 22.77
N ARG A 902 16.74 47.15 22.50
CA ARG A 902 17.20 48.44 21.87
C ARG A 902 18.76 48.50 21.93
N ALA A 903 19.45 49.17 20.98
CA ALA A 903 20.88 49.65 21.03
C ALA A 903 22.00 48.58 20.93
N LEU A 904 23.23 48.80 20.39
CA LEU A 904 23.96 49.88 19.65
C LEU A 904 24.96 49.19 18.65
N ARG A 905 25.23 49.67 17.41
CA ARG A 905 26.40 50.48 16.93
C ARG A 905 27.79 50.10 17.53
N LYS A 906 28.91 49.92 16.78
CA LYS A 906 29.33 50.04 15.34
C LYS A 906 30.15 48.76 14.93
N GLY A 907 30.58 48.44 13.69
CA GLY A 907 31.64 49.05 12.82
C GLY A 907 33.07 48.83 13.40
N SER A 908 34.13 48.39 12.69
CA SER A 908 34.49 48.34 11.23
C SER A 908 35.47 47.17 10.89
N GLY A 909 36.11 47.14 9.69
CA GLY A 909 37.13 46.15 9.22
C GLY A 909 38.53 46.27 9.88
N SER A 910 39.65 45.71 9.39
CA SER A 910 40.06 45.10 8.09
C SER A 910 40.57 43.62 8.23
N GLY A 911 41.19 42.90 7.27
CA GLY A 911 42.58 43.01 6.69
C GLY A 911 43.66 42.43 7.66
N SER A 912 44.59 41.54 7.30
CA SER A 912 44.97 40.95 5.99
C SER A 912 45.80 39.62 6.12
N ASN A 913 46.02 38.91 4.99
CA ASN A 913 47.29 38.33 4.45
C ASN A 913 48.23 37.29 5.15
N LEU A 914 48.75 36.40 4.27
CA LEU A 914 50.11 35.75 4.18
C LEU A 914 50.63 34.90 5.37
N SER A 915 51.47 33.86 5.23
CA SER A 915 51.88 32.96 4.11
C SER A 915 52.57 31.69 4.73
N ASP A 916 53.29 30.74 4.09
CA ASP A 916 53.75 30.51 2.71
C ASP A 916 54.18 29.02 2.46
N GLU A 917 54.65 28.73 1.24
CA GLU A 917 55.71 27.75 0.84
C GLU A 917 55.51 26.20 0.94
N GLY A 918 56.19 25.49 0.01
CA GLY A 918 56.38 24.02 -0.04
C GLY A 918 55.52 23.29 -1.10
N GLU A 919 55.86 23.21 -2.40
CA GLU A 919 57.00 22.48 -3.05
C GLU A 919 56.93 20.95 -2.83
N GLU A 920 57.13 20.04 -3.79
CA GLU A 920 57.74 19.94 -5.15
C GLU A 920 56.97 18.80 -5.90
N GLU A 921 57.07 18.43 -7.18
CA GLU A 921 57.49 18.91 -8.52
C GLU A 921 57.31 17.68 -9.49
N GLU A 922 57.81 17.74 -10.74
CA GLU A 922 57.86 16.70 -11.80
C GLU A 922 56.50 16.24 -12.39
N ASP A 923 56.08 16.51 -13.65
CA ASP A 923 56.66 16.48 -15.02
C ASP A 923 56.24 15.21 -15.82
N ASP A 924 56.14 15.16 -17.16
CA ASP A 924 56.66 16.05 -18.21
C ASP A 924 55.86 16.01 -19.57
N GLU A 925 56.21 16.93 -20.50
CA GLU A 925 56.02 17.02 -22.00
C GLU A 925 54.67 16.64 -22.67
N GLU A 926 53.99 17.52 -23.44
CA GLU A 926 54.26 18.05 -24.82
C GLU A 926 54.05 17.03 -25.99
N ASN A 927 53.70 17.34 -27.25
CA ASN A 927 53.50 18.55 -28.10
C ASN A 927 52.21 18.32 -28.98
N ARG A 928 51.32 19.25 -29.41
CA ARG A 928 51.38 20.60 -30.05
C ARG A 928 51.24 20.56 -31.60
N ILE A 929 50.90 21.72 -32.22
CA ILE A 929 50.89 22.07 -33.69
C ILE A 929 49.55 21.76 -34.44
N LYS A 930 48.88 22.65 -35.21
CA LYS A 930 48.89 24.15 -35.36
C LYS A 930 47.85 24.64 -36.41
N ASP A 931 47.59 25.97 -36.46
CA ASP A 931 47.17 26.82 -37.62
C ASP A 931 45.79 26.53 -38.32
N THR A 932 45.02 27.47 -38.94
CA THR A 932 44.95 28.97 -39.04
C THR A 932 43.59 29.41 -39.68
N ASP A 933 43.14 30.65 -39.44
CA ASP A 933 42.34 31.62 -40.27
C ASP A 933 41.14 31.16 -41.18
N GLU A 934 40.03 31.90 -41.44
CA GLU A 934 39.88 33.28 -41.95
C GLU A 934 38.47 33.92 -41.73
N ASN A 935 38.45 35.13 -41.16
CA ASN A 935 37.87 36.41 -41.65
C ASN A 935 36.50 36.61 -42.38
N GLU A 936 35.85 37.75 -42.02
CA GLU A 936 35.06 38.70 -42.86
C GLU A 936 33.66 38.30 -43.43
N LYS A 937 32.65 39.19 -43.65
CA LYS A 937 32.44 40.65 -43.37
C LYS A 937 30.95 41.09 -43.47
N ASP A 938 30.71 42.37 -43.09
CA ASP A 938 29.72 43.33 -43.65
C ASP A 938 28.19 43.11 -43.49
N ARG A 939 27.33 44.16 -43.56
CA ARG A 939 27.36 45.56 -43.04
C ARG A 939 26.02 46.29 -43.30
N GLN A 940 25.75 47.38 -42.54
CA GLN A 940 24.82 48.49 -42.87
C GLN A 940 23.30 48.12 -42.99
N GLU A 941 22.30 49.01 -42.87
CA GLU A 941 22.24 50.45 -42.55
C GLU A 941 20.89 50.77 -41.82
N GLY A 942 20.80 51.76 -40.92
CA GLY A 942 20.31 53.12 -41.23
C GLY A 942 18.98 53.44 -40.50
N GLN A 943 19.00 54.09 -39.32
CA GLN A 943 18.97 55.55 -39.07
C GLN A 943 17.69 56.34 -39.45
N GLN A 944 16.93 56.76 -38.42
CA GLN A 944 16.34 58.12 -38.19
C GLN A 944 15.62 58.10 -36.82
N GLN A 945 15.79 59.01 -35.85
CA GLN A 945 15.70 60.49 -35.82
C GLN A 945 14.25 61.02 -36.04
N GLN A 946 13.71 61.99 -35.29
CA GLN A 946 14.22 62.80 -34.16
C GLN A 946 13.07 63.55 -33.40
N HIS A 947 13.37 64.08 -32.19
CA HIS A 947 12.70 65.22 -31.53
C HIS A 947 11.25 65.04 -30.97
N HIS A 948 10.75 65.80 -29.96
CA HIS A 948 11.25 67.00 -29.25
C HIS A 948 10.72 67.12 -27.79
N ARG A 949 11.54 67.70 -26.86
CA ARG A 949 11.26 68.71 -25.78
C ARG A 949 9.80 68.93 -25.25
N ASN A 950 9.50 69.29 -23.97
CA ASN A 950 10.24 70.02 -22.92
C ASN A 950 9.51 70.11 -21.53
N ASN A 951 10.28 70.31 -20.44
CA ASN A 951 10.07 71.13 -19.20
C ASN A 951 8.87 71.05 -18.19
N GLY A 952 9.22 71.17 -16.88
CA GLY A 952 8.40 71.66 -15.73
C GLY A 952 8.30 70.68 -14.54
N SER A 953 8.93 70.78 -13.35
CA SER A 953 9.04 71.84 -12.31
C SER A 953 7.69 72.18 -11.61
N ASN A 954 7.50 72.40 -10.29
CA ASN A 954 8.29 72.40 -9.03
C ASN A 954 7.27 72.42 -7.82
N THR A 955 7.49 72.21 -6.50
CA THR A 955 8.56 71.70 -5.56
C THR A 955 7.98 71.58 -4.11
N THR A 956 8.72 70.99 -3.13
CA THR A 956 8.59 71.16 -1.62
C THR A 956 7.32 70.59 -0.91
N THR A 957 7.25 70.23 0.40
CA THR A 957 8.15 70.37 1.60
C THR A 957 7.97 69.23 2.66
N LYS A 958 8.75 69.27 3.77
CA LYS A 958 8.84 68.38 4.97
C LYS A 958 8.22 69.05 6.25
N PRO A 959 8.29 68.55 7.53
CA PRO A 959 8.37 67.18 8.15
C PRO A 959 7.55 66.97 9.49
N ALA A 960 7.75 65.82 10.18
CA ALA A 960 7.74 65.59 11.67
C ALA A 960 6.41 65.53 12.50
N ALA A 961 6.31 64.93 13.72
CA ALA A 961 6.97 63.76 14.38
C ALA A 961 6.36 63.38 15.78
N THR A 962 6.46 62.11 16.22
CA THR A 962 6.55 61.56 17.64
C THR A 962 5.37 61.74 18.66
N GLN A 963 5.07 60.87 19.68
CA GLN A 963 5.38 59.44 20.03
C GLN A 963 4.58 58.95 21.31
N GLN A 964 4.70 57.66 21.71
CA GLN A 964 4.42 57.02 23.06
C GLN A 964 2.95 56.60 23.45
N GLN A 965 2.66 55.52 24.22
CA GLN A 965 3.33 54.19 24.47
C GLN A 965 2.42 53.15 25.24
N GLN A 966 2.37 51.86 24.83
CA GLN A 966 1.97 50.61 25.59
C GLN A 966 0.50 50.48 26.13
N GLN A 967 -0.10 49.30 26.43
CA GLN A 967 0.30 47.86 26.51
C GLN A 967 -0.86 46.88 26.05
N GLN A 968 -0.78 45.53 26.17
CA GLN A 968 -1.57 44.52 25.38
C GLN A 968 -2.44 43.48 26.13
N GLN A 969 -3.42 42.86 25.43
CA GLN A 969 -3.95 41.46 25.54
C GLN A 969 -4.65 41.04 24.20
N GLN A 970 -4.86 39.73 23.90
CA GLN A 970 -5.40 39.21 22.61
C GLN A 970 -6.27 37.91 22.72
N HIS A 971 -7.13 37.64 21.71
CA HIS A 971 -7.99 36.44 21.51
C HIS A 971 -8.14 36.05 20.01
N TYR A 972 -8.77 34.90 19.68
CA TYR A 972 -8.85 34.28 18.33
C TYR A 972 -10.29 34.04 17.79
N THR A 973 -10.43 33.62 16.51
CA THR A 973 -11.69 33.31 15.79
C THR A 973 -11.49 32.13 14.80
N ILE A 974 -12.56 31.36 14.49
CA ILE A 974 -12.57 30.19 13.58
C ILE A 974 -13.71 30.31 12.55
N LEU A 975 -13.55 29.72 11.36
CA LEU A 975 -14.57 29.59 10.30
C LEU A 975 -14.74 28.12 9.87
N LEU A 976 -15.93 27.77 9.38
CA LEU A 976 -16.28 26.44 8.86
C LEU A 976 -17.00 26.55 7.52
N SER A 977 -16.88 25.53 6.68
CA SER A 977 -17.53 25.41 5.36
C SER A 977 -18.34 24.12 5.29
N THR A 978 -19.53 24.16 4.68
CA THR A 978 -20.37 22.98 4.43
C THR A 978 -20.99 23.07 3.03
N THR A 979 -21.17 21.91 2.39
CA THR A 979 -21.65 21.75 1.02
C THR A 979 -23.13 21.37 0.98
N ILE A 980 -23.88 21.89 -0.01
CA ILE A 980 -25.23 21.42 -0.38
C ILE A 980 -25.32 21.34 -1.92
N PRO A 981 -25.97 20.33 -2.53
CA PRO A 981 -25.85 20.06 -3.96
C PRO A 981 -26.82 20.83 -4.88
N ASP A 982 -26.59 20.59 -6.17
CA ASP A 982 -27.53 20.66 -7.30
C ASP A 982 -28.05 22.03 -7.80
N ARG A 983 -27.37 22.56 -8.83
CA ARG A 983 -27.98 23.14 -10.05
C ARG A 983 -26.92 23.34 -11.15
N LYS A 984 -27.24 22.95 -12.39
CA LYS A 984 -26.32 23.06 -13.54
C LYS A 984 -25.93 24.52 -13.85
N PRO A 985 -24.64 24.84 -14.06
CA PRO A 985 -24.21 26.17 -14.53
C PRO A 985 -24.72 26.49 -15.94
N THR A 986 -24.87 27.77 -16.26
CA THR A 986 -25.11 28.24 -17.64
C THR A 986 -23.88 29.01 -18.14
N VAL A 987 -23.30 28.55 -19.24
CA VAL A 987 -22.14 29.18 -19.91
C VAL A 987 -22.62 29.99 -21.11
N ILE A 988 -22.05 31.17 -21.31
CA ILE A 988 -22.22 31.98 -22.52
C ILE A 988 -20.82 32.29 -23.06
N ARG A 989 -20.57 32.00 -24.35
CA ARG A 989 -19.35 32.38 -25.06
C ARG A 989 -19.54 33.69 -25.82
N ARG A 990 -18.43 34.40 -26.05
CA ARG A 990 -18.23 35.30 -27.20
C ARG A 990 -17.02 34.81 -28.00
N GLU A 991 -16.90 35.31 -29.22
CA GLU A 991 -15.99 34.77 -30.25
C GLU A 991 -14.57 35.39 -30.19
N ASP A 992 -14.34 36.34 -29.28
CA ASP A 992 -13.10 37.08 -29.04
C ASP A 992 -12.21 36.53 -27.90
N GLY A 993 -12.51 35.33 -27.40
CA GLY A 993 -11.54 34.44 -26.75
C GLY A 993 -11.22 34.65 -25.26
N PHE A 994 -11.50 35.81 -24.65
CA PHE A 994 -11.07 36.12 -23.27
C PHE A 994 -12.20 36.47 -22.28
N GLU A 995 -13.03 35.49 -21.91
CA GLU A 995 -13.70 35.47 -20.59
C GLU A 995 -14.22 34.06 -20.22
N LYS A 996 -14.11 33.66 -18.94
CA LYS A 996 -14.84 32.52 -18.37
C LYS A 996 -15.79 33.05 -17.29
N ARG A 997 -17.11 32.86 -17.47
CA ARG A 997 -18.14 33.23 -16.48
C ARG A 997 -18.82 31.98 -15.93
N ILE A 998 -18.97 31.91 -14.61
CA ILE A 998 -19.79 30.90 -13.90
C ILE A 998 -20.87 31.64 -13.11
N LEU A 999 -22.10 31.12 -13.15
CA LEU A 999 -23.27 31.67 -12.47
C LEU A 999 -23.84 30.63 -11.49
N LEU A 1000 -23.83 30.95 -10.20
CA LEU A 1000 -24.56 30.23 -9.16
C LEU A 1000 -25.73 31.09 -8.66
N ARG A 1001 -26.87 30.45 -8.32
CA ARG A 1001 -28.12 31.15 -7.96
C ARG A 1001 -28.55 30.82 -6.54
N CYS A 1002 -28.69 31.84 -5.69
CA CYS A 1002 -29.54 31.77 -4.50
C CYS A 1002 -31.02 31.75 -4.92
N GLY A 1003 -31.87 31.00 -4.20
CA GLY A 1003 -33.24 30.72 -4.62
C GLY A 1003 -34.28 31.85 -4.45
N ARG A 1004 -33.99 32.95 -3.73
CA ARG A 1004 -35.04 33.92 -3.35
C ARG A 1004 -34.72 35.43 -3.36
N CYS A 1005 -33.51 35.86 -3.68
CA CYS A 1005 -33.16 37.30 -3.77
C CYS A 1005 -32.29 37.60 -5.02
N ARG A 1006 -32.41 38.82 -5.56
CA ARG A 1006 -31.93 39.19 -6.91
C ARG A 1006 -30.68 40.08 -6.88
N VAL A 1007 -29.76 39.78 -7.82
CA VAL A 1007 -28.64 40.62 -8.29
C VAL A 1007 -27.42 40.73 -7.35
N VAL A 1008 -26.28 41.02 -7.95
CA VAL A 1008 -24.89 40.69 -7.57
C VAL A 1008 -23.98 41.84 -8.06
N MET A 1009 -22.76 41.97 -7.53
CA MET A 1009 -21.55 42.35 -8.30
C MET A 1009 -20.27 42.14 -7.47
N GLY A 1010 -19.24 41.55 -8.07
CA GLY A 1010 -17.88 41.40 -7.53
C GLY A 1010 -16.85 41.81 -8.58
N TYR A 1011 -15.55 41.78 -8.25
CA TYR A 1011 -14.47 42.02 -9.20
C TYR A 1011 -13.22 41.20 -8.86
N VAL A 1012 -12.48 40.82 -9.90
CA VAL A 1012 -11.10 40.30 -9.85
C VAL A 1012 -10.13 41.48 -10.03
N LEU A 1013 -8.86 41.31 -9.64
CA LEU A 1013 -7.82 42.36 -9.68
C LEU A 1013 -7.35 42.73 -11.09
N ASP A 1014 -6.71 43.89 -11.18
CA ASP A 1014 -6.42 44.67 -12.39
C ASP A 1014 -5.14 44.25 -13.12
N GLU A 1015 -5.14 44.34 -14.45
CA GLU A 1015 -3.98 44.08 -15.31
C GLU A 1015 -2.86 45.14 -15.13
N GLU A 1016 -3.20 46.37 -14.71
CA GLU A 1016 -2.22 47.40 -14.35
C GLU A 1016 -1.27 46.95 -13.24
N GLN A 1017 -1.75 46.19 -12.25
CA GLN A 1017 -0.92 45.78 -11.11
C GLN A 1017 0.18 44.80 -11.53
N ARG A 1018 -0.10 43.92 -12.52
CA ARG A 1018 0.92 43.03 -13.09
C ARG A 1018 2.01 43.83 -13.80
N LYS A 1019 1.62 44.83 -14.60
CA LYS A 1019 2.53 45.72 -15.33
C LYS A 1019 3.37 46.62 -14.39
N LYS A 1020 2.80 47.07 -13.26
CA LYS A 1020 3.55 47.76 -12.19
C LYS A 1020 4.57 46.85 -11.50
N GLN A 1021 4.20 45.63 -11.10
CA GLN A 1021 5.12 44.71 -10.41
C GLN A 1021 6.29 44.30 -11.32
N GLN A 1022 6.05 44.01 -12.60
CA GLN A 1022 7.12 43.69 -13.56
C GLN A 1022 8.12 44.85 -13.74
N ARG A 1023 7.63 46.11 -13.86
CA ARG A 1023 8.49 47.30 -13.95
C ARG A 1023 9.29 47.57 -12.67
N GLN A 1024 8.70 47.31 -11.50
CA GLN A 1024 9.41 47.43 -10.21
C GLN A 1024 10.47 46.35 -10.00
N GLN A 1025 10.31 45.17 -10.61
CA GLN A 1025 11.34 44.13 -10.64
C GLN A 1025 12.53 44.59 -11.50
N GLN A 1026 12.25 45.07 -12.71
CA GLN A 1026 13.27 45.48 -13.68
C GLN A 1026 14.11 46.68 -13.20
N GLN A 1027 13.45 47.70 -12.62
CA GLN A 1027 14.12 48.86 -12.01
C GLN A 1027 14.92 48.54 -10.73
N LYS A 1028 14.81 47.33 -10.16
CA LYS A 1028 15.71 46.85 -9.11
C LYS A 1028 16.98 46.25 -9.70
N THR A 1029 16.88 45.46 -10.76
CA THR A 1029 18.04 44.88 -11.46
C THR A 1029 18.93 45.98 -12.03
N GLU A 1030 18.36 46.93 -12.78
CA GLU A 1030 19.08 48.08 -13.34
C GLU A 1030 19.83 48.89 -12.27
N LYS A 1031 19.26 49.00 -11.06
CA LYS A 1031 19.90 49.68 -9.91
C LYS A 1031 20.92 48.84 -9.16
N GLN A 1032 20.96 47.52 -9.34
CA GLN A 1032 22.05 46.67 -8.84
C GLN A 1032 23.20 46.61 -9.83
N GLU A 1033 22.94 46.72 -11.14
CA GLU A 1033 23.96 46.85 -12.17
C GLU A 1033 24.62 48.24 -12.12
N GLN A 1034 23.85 49.35 -12.13
CA GLN A 1034 24.41 50.69 -11.97
C GLN A 1034 25.19 50.89 -10.67
N LYS A 1035 24.80 50.20 -9.59
CA LYS A 1035 25.57 50.23 -8.34
C LYS A 1035 26.88 49.44 -8.45
N ARG A 1036 26.93 48.35 -9.24
CA ARG A 1036 28.14 47.58 -9.54
C ARG A 1036 29.06 48.23 -10.57
N GLU A 1037 28.54 49.12 -11.41
CA GLU A 1037 29.34 49.98 -12.29
C GLU A 1037 29.91 51.16 -11.49
N GLN A 1038 29.10 51.76 -10.61
CA GLN A 1038 29.58 52.83 -9.71
C GLN A 1038 30.56 52.33 -8.65
N GLU A 1039 30.43 51.08 -8.17
CA GLU A 1039 31.44 50.35 -7.38
C GLU A 1039 32.61 49.81 -8.24
N ARG A 1040 32.82 50.34 -9.45
CA ARG A 1040 33.98 50.08 -10.34
C ARG A 1040 34.61 51.36 -10.93
N GLU A 1041 34.08 52.54 -10.62
CA GLU A 1041 34.63 53.84 -11.02
C GLU A 1041 35.21 54.64 -9.83
N ASP A 1042 35.18 54.07 -8.62
CA ASP A 1042 35.68 54.66 -7.35
C ASP A 1042 36.88 53.87 -6.74
N GLU A 1043 37.48 52.91 -7.45
CA GLU A 1043 38.67 52.13 -7.02
C GLU A 1043 39.83 52.29 -8.01
N ASP A 1044 40.52 53.44 -7.97
CA ASP A 1044 41.66 53.77 -8.85
C ASP A 1044 42.65 54.75 -8.16
N GLU A 1045 43.09 54.46 -6.91
CA GLU A 1045 44.23 55.15 -6.25
C GLU A 1045 44.80 54.38 -5.00
N GLU A 1046 46.13 54.25 -4.95
CA GLU A 1046 47.05 53.91 -3.82
C GLU A 1046 47.09 52.47 -3.20
N ASP A 1047 48.28 51.85 -3.29
CA ASP A 1047 48.73 50.64 -2.56
C ASP A 1047 49.35 50.97 -1.17
N GLU A 1048 49.37 50.00 -0.24
CA GLU A 1048 50.51 49.61 0.66
C GLU A 1048 50.05 48.86 1.95
N ASP A 1049 50.62 47.66 2.16
CA ASP A 1049 51.00 46.89 3.38
C ASP A 1049 50.16 46.86 4.69
N GLU A 1050 49.80 45.64 5.14
CA GLU A 1050 50.35 44.94 6.35
C GLU A 1050 49.62 43.60 6.63
N ASP A 1051 50.21 42.71 7.46
CA ASP A 1051 50.02 41.25 7.52
C ASP A 1051 49.13 40.66 8.66
N ASP A 1052 48.89 39.34 8.52
CA ASP A 1052 48.94 38.25 9.53
C ASP A 1052 47.62 37.56 9.99
N ASN A 1053 47.73 36.25 10.19
CA ASN A 1053 46.68 35.24 10.28
C ASN A 1053 45.99 35.09 11.65
N GLN A 1054 44.70 34.74 11.63
CA GLN A 1054 44.22 33.60 12.44
C GLN A 1054 42.85 33.01 12.03
N VAL A 1055 42.68 31.71 12.28
CA VAL A 1055 41.44 30.94 12.03
C VAL A 1055 40.76 30.56 13.35
N ALA A 1056 39.49 30.95 13.53
CA ALA A 1056 38.48 30.17 14.28
C ALA A 1056 37.06 30.74 14.14
N TYR A 1057 36.05 29.86 14.13
CA TYR A 1057 34.65 30.23 14.36
C TYR A 1057 34.30 30.05 15.85
N ILE A 1058 33.35 30.85 16.38
CA ILE A 1058 32.10 30.42 17.06
C ILE A 1058 31.50 31.52 17.99
N LEU A 1059 30.18 31.75 17.84
CA LEU A 1059 29.23 32.43 18.76
C LEU A 1059 29.43 33.91 19.16
N PRO A 1060 28.29 34.57 19.48
CA PRO A 1060 28.21 35.50 20.60
C PRO A 1060 27.12 35.10 21.61
N GLY A 1061 27.54 34.45 22.70
CA GLY A 1061 26.98 34.72 24.04
C GLY A 1061 27.88 35.75 24.75
N ALA A 1062 27.64 36.21 25.98
CA ALA A 1062 26.52 36.08 26.92
C ALA A 1062 26.64 37.26 27.93
N LEU A 1063 25.86 37.27 29.03
CA LEU A 1063 26.10 37.95 30.34
C LEU A 1063 24.76 37.99 31.11
N VAL A 1064 24.66 37.98 32.45
CA VAL A 1064 25.30 37.21 33.55
C VAL A 1064 24.66 37.72 34.86
N ALA A 1065 24.33 36.81 35.78
CA ALA A 1065 24.12 37.06 37.22
C ALA A 1065 23.91 35.71 37.93
N THR A 1066 24.51 35.40 39.08
CA THR A 1066 25.56 36.10 39.86
C THR A 1066 26.26 35.07 40.77
N GLU A 1067 27.57 35.27 40.97
CA GLU A 1067 28.32 35.11 42.23
C GLU A 1067 28.30 33.77 43.01
N ASP A 1068 29.52 33.25 43.22
CA ASP A 1068 30.08 32.78 44.51
C ASP A 1068 29.50 31.51 45.20
N LEU A 1069 30.28 30.63 45.85
CA LEU A 1069 31.68 30.66 46.30
C LEU A 1069 32.41 29.33 45.97
N GLY A 1070 33.75 29.36 45.88
CA GLY A 1070 34.61 28.20 46.19
C GLY A 1070 35.27 28.35 47.57
N PRO A 1071 36.36 27.62 47.91
CA PRO A 1071 36.96 26.45 47.26
C PRO A 1071 37.00 25.22 48.22
N GLY A 1072 37.59 24.09 47.78
CA GLY A 1072 37.84 22.94 48.65
C GLY A 1072 38.73 21.85 48.04
N GLU A 1073 39.98 21.76 48.50
CA GLU A 1073 40.91 20.65 48.20
C GLU A 1073 40.61 19.43 49.09
N GLY A 1074 41.03 18.20 48.72
CA GLY A 1074 40.88 17.06 49.64
C GLY A 1074 41.12 15.61 49.17
N THR A 1075 42.33 15.30 48.67
CA THR A 1075 43.08 14.01 48.89
C THR A 1075 42.40 12.62 48.93
N GLY A 1076 43.03 11.58 48.33
CA GLY A 1076 43.18 10.30 49.07
C GLY A 1076 43.29 8.91 48.37
N GLY A 1077 44.39 8.62 47.67
CA GLY A 1077 45.33 7.51 48.04
C GLY A 1077 45.06 6.00 47.79
N GLY A 1078 45.90 5.38 46.94
CA GLY A 1078 46.51 4.03 47.12
C GLY A 1078 45.73 2.76 46.65
N GLY A 1079 46.37 1.60 46.36
CA GLY A 1079 47.81 1.33 46.12
C GLY A 1079 48.29 -0.12 46.36
N GLY A 1080 48.92 -0.77 45.35
CA GLY A 1080 49.70 -2.05 45.45
C GLY A 1080 48.93 -3.38 45.24
N GLY A 1081 49.55 -4.52 44.84
CA GLY A 1081 50.93 -4.75 44.35
C GLY A 1081 51.31 -6.25 44.10
N SER A 1082 52.22 -6.48 43.14
CA SER A 1082 53.12 -7.65 42.91
C SER A 1082 52.63 -9.13 42.81
N GLY A 1083 52.79 -9.76 41.62
CA GLY A 1083 54.00 -10.56 41.31
C GLY A 1083 53.97 -12.11 41.23
N GLY A 1084 54.39 -12.67 40.07
CA GLY A 1084 55.25 -13.89 40.00
C GLY A 1084 54.78 -15.13 39.23
N GLY A 1085 55.67 -15.71 38.40
CA GLY A 1085 55.63 -17.12 37.94
C GLY A 1085 55.27 -17.38 36.47
N GLY A 1086 55.92 -18.37 35.85
CA GLY A 1086 55.64 -18.89 34.49
C GLY A 1086 56.43 -20.18 34.21
N VAL A 1087 56.20 -20.85 33.07
CA VAL A 1087 57.06 -21.92 32.49
C VAL A 1087 56.60 -22.25 31.06
N ASP A 1088 57.55 -22.48 30.15
CA ASP A 1088 57.33 -23.07 28.81
C ASP A 1088 57.66 -24.57 28.80
N ILE A 1089 56.89 -25.37 28.05
CA ILE A 1089 57.22 -26.78 27.74
C ILE A 1089 56.88 -27.08 26.27
N PRO A 1090 57.81 -27.57 25.44
CA PRO A 1090 57.55 -27.88 24.04
C PRO A 1090 56.87 -29.26 23.86
N ILE A 1091 55.94 -29.36 22.91
CA ILE A 1091 55.32 -30.63 22.49
C ILE A 1091 55.99 -31.13 21.21
N ASP A 1092 56.58 -32.33 21.26
CA ASP A 1092 57.20 -33.00 20.11
C ASP A 1092 56.14 -33.52 19.13
N LYS A 1093 56.16 -32.99 17.90
CA LYS A 1093 55.21 -33.35 16.84
C LYS A 1093 55.47 -34.74 16.24
N ASN A 1094 56.64 -35.34 16.41
CA ASN A 1094 56.96 -36.66 15.85
C ASN A 1094 56.33 -37.82 16.62
N ALA A 1095 56.07 -37.65 17.92
CA ALA A 1095 55.40 -38.68 18.73
C ALA A 1095 53.95 -38.93 18.28
N ILE A 1096 53.24 -37.87 17.85
CA ILE A 1096 51.82 -37.93 17.48
C ILE A 1096 51.63 -38.65 16.14
N LEU A 1097 52.50 -38.38 15.15
CA LEU A 1097 52.44 -39.03 13.83
C LEU A 1097 52.63 -40.56 13.89
N GLN A 1098 53.45 -41.06 14.82
CA GLN A 1098 53.67 -42.50 15.02
C GLN A 1098 52.55 -43.21 15.82
N SER A 1099 51.53 -42.48 16.28
CA SER A 1099 50.27 -43.06 16.78
C SER A 1099 49.30 -43.30 15.62
N PHE A 1100 49.02 -42.26 14.83
CA PHE A 1100 48.05 -42.29 13.73
C PHE A 1100 48.37 -43.36 12.67
N GLU A 1101 49.64 -43.52 12.28
CA GLU A 1101 50.03 -44.48 11.23
C GLU A 1101 49.90 -45.96 11.66
N ARG A 1102 49.59 -46.22 12.94
CA ARG A 1102 49.45 -47.55 13.54
C ARG A 1102 47.98 -47.98 13.59
N GLU A 1103 47.12 -47.12 14.10
CA GLU A 1103 45.67 -47.36 14.20
C GLU A 1103 45.03 -47.45 12.80
N TRP A 1104 45.48 -46.61 11.85
CA TRP A 1104 45.03 -46.66 10.45
C TRP A 1104 45.32 -48.01 9.75
N LYS A 1105 46.32 -48.76 10.22
CA LYS A 1105 46.73 -50.06 9.62
C LYS A 1105 46.11 -51.28 10.30
N GLU A 1106 45.42 -51.11 11.44
CA GLU A 1106 44.53 -52.14 11.98
C GLU A 1106 43.09 -51.98 11.48
N TRP A 1107 42.65 -50.76 11.13
CA TRP A 1107 41.32 -50.54 10.54
C TRP A 1107 41.17 -51.01 9.08
N ILE A 1108 42.27 -51.37 8.42
CA ILE A 1108 42.33 -51.86 7.02
C ILE A 1108 42.53 -53.39 6.95
N LYS A 1109 42.38 -54.10 8.08
CA LYS A 1109 42.46 -55.57 8.20
C LYS A 1109 41.15 -56.20 8.66
#